data_AF-A0A841T8U1-F1
#
_entry.id   AF-A0A841T8U1-F1
#
_cell.length_a   1.000
_cell.length_b   1.000
_cell.length_c   1.000
_cell.angle_alpha   90.00
_cell.angle_beta   90.00
_cell.angle_gamma   90.00
#
_symmetry.space_group_name_H-M   'P 1'
#
loop_
_entity.id
_entity.type
_entity.pdbx_description
1 polymer ?
#
loop_
_entity_poly.entity_id
_entity_poly.type
_entity_poly.pdbx_seq_one_letter_code
_entity_poly.pdbx_strand_id
1 'polypeptide(L)'
;MTSIWNKRTKHCHGFIDKQIKDAITDFFDNEGNYADFDMSCANKIVDHLPHNLSCSSVNWSWFQYLFDSYYEKREKLIVCILISKLIKYDCYTGDYSEIVETFKWMNSGEIKPALFWLLSNSLLPFNLIVIQSDIRTSSNKNQKSISSFKTDSHNLFLSGLLRNFILSGNTSNFVAKEFYANFQASLNGKLITSPNDFNAGTFKHQYFFYKQNFSNSTVITLLKSFYLKLINDGYEILNWQDGIDRNMLQMNSFNSHYENGYLPIPLNPFDSIPESDRWLIIPNGAEKKSTKLNSFVYKPIDFSLVKDSQLKISLKHWFWNSNRSLSSRIDAANIIIKFINFIYDLRYKFNLRQVTSSEFPLDYITVEEIYSYVSFVKERKLYNAYIGVVRRYLIYLQENNLYEVDPAVYKYLVIRGYTHINTAKDIPDEDLIKIEANMKVKSTENDLQALYYILFHIAIATEFRIAQIINLKIDCLVKGAKKDYYLESHSKVSNGEKLKIPITPYTKRYIETAIKFTQEVREKCNDDSIKEHIFIHNYFSQQFKVVTVRTFSDYLKKICREEGITPYSAQNLRDTYMTKSIEYAIKNNMSLIETKILTSHKQVDTTSNHYVADKIKDYLEATHMVIIGNLNIKGTIAAESDFTDGDLVNEECGYCKHESCIKNDILDCLMCSGFIATIDRIPYFEDKISKINNHIELAKLPHEKEQFIAIKRLYLAYLAKLLELKEQVV
;
A
#
# COMPACT_ATOMS: atom_id res chain seq x y z
N MET A 1 49.46 30.23 -33.16
CA MET A 1 48.04 30.46 -32.79
C MET A 1 47.24 31.15 -33.90
N THR A 2 47.80 32.14 -34.61
CA THR A 2 47.14 32.87 -35.71
C THR A 2 46.80 32.01 -36.95
N SER A 3 47.56 30.94 -37.25
CA SER A 3 47.26 30.07 -38.42
C SER A 3 46.13 29.05 -38.16
N ILE A 4 45.86 28.71 -36.89
CA ILE A 4 44.76 27.81 -36.49
C ILE A 4 43.45 28.58 -36.47
N TRP A 5 43.46 29.80 -35.91
CA TRP A 5 42.30 30.72 -35.94
C TRP A 5 41.88 31.09 -37.37
N ASN A 6 42.84 31.33 -38.28
CA ASN A 6 42.55 31.59 -39.70
C ASN A 6 42.02 30.37 -40.48
N LYS A 7 42.24 29.13 -39.99
CA LYS A 7 41.59 27.94 -40.56
C LYS A 7 40.16 27.77 -40.02
N ARG A 8 39.93 28.00 -38.71
CA ARG A 8 38.61 27.91 -38.06
C ARG A 8 37.56 28.83 -38.69
N THR A 9 37.94 30.06 -39.01
CA THR A 9 37.03 31.03 -39.64
C THR A 9 36.74 30.70 -41.11
N LYS A 10 37.67 30.07 -41.84
CA LYS A 10 37.54 29.81 -43.28
C LYS A 10 36.42 28.83 -43.63
N HIS A 11 36.21 27.80 -42.81
CA HIS A 11 35.17 26.78 -43.05
C HIS A 11 33.75 27.23 -42.68
N CYS A 12 33.60 28.27 -41.85
CA CYS A 12 32.29 28.79 -41.42
C CYS A 12 31.67 29.84 -42.37
N HIS A 13 32.39 30.30 -43.40
CA HIS A 13 31.91 31.33 -44.33
C HIS A 13 30.92 30.78 -45.39
N GLY A 14 30.86 29.46 -45.56
CA GLY A 14 29.99 28.83 -46.56
C GLY A 14 28.52 28.69 -46.14
N PHE A 15 28.22 28.67 -44.84
CA PHE A 15 26.87 28.39 -44.32
C PHE A 15 26.06 29.68 -44.12
N ILE A 16 24.85 29.70 -44.69
CA ILE A 16 23.93 30.86 -44.65
C ILE A 16 23.14 30.88 -43.33
N ASP A 17 22.82 29.70 -42.78
CA ASP A 17 22.05 29.58 -41.55
C ASP A 17 22.92 29.86 -40.31
N LYS A 18 22.48 30.83 -39.50
CA LYS A 18 23.22 31.27 -38.31
C LYS A 18 23.35 30.15 -37.28
N GLN A 19 22.31 29.34 -37.06
CA GLN A 19 22.35 28.27 -36.05
C GLN A 19 23.35 27.19 -36.42
N ILE A 20 23.40 26.81 -37.70
CA ILE A 20 24.37 25.84 -38.23
C ILE A 20 25.79 26.39 -38.10
N LYS A 21 26.00 27.67 -38.42
CA LYS A 21 27.30 28.32 -38.28
C LYS A 21 27.79 28.33 -36.83
N ASP A 22 26.90 28.65 -35.89
CA ASP A 22 27.21 28.65 -34.46
C ASP A 22 27.52 27.22 -33.96
N ALA A 23 26.77 26.21 -34.41
CA ALA A 23 27.00 24.80 -34.08
C ALA A 23 28.35 24.28 -34.59
N ILE A 24 28.74 24.63 -35.83
CA ILE A 24 30.02 24.25 -36.42
C ILE A 24 31.18 24.96 -35.72
N THR A 25 31.00 26.22 -35.32
CA THR A 25 32.01 26.94 -34.54
C THR A 25 32.25 26.24 -33.19
N ASP A 26 31.19 25.90 -32.45
CA ASP A 26 31.27 25.20 -31.16
C ASP A 26 31.78 23.74 -31.29
N PHE A 27 31.59 23.12 -32.46
CA PHE A 27 32.17 21.81 -32.78
C PHE A 27 33.71 21.86 -32.81
N PHE A 28 34.31 22.92 -33.37
CA PHE A 28 35.77 23.10 -33.39
C PHE A 28 36.35 23.67 -32.10
N ASP A 29 35.60 24.45 -31.33
CA ASP A 29 36.12 25.07 -30.10
C ASP A 29 36.28 24.09 -28.93
N ASN A 30 35.69 22.90 -29.00
CA ASN A 30 35.78 21.85 -27.96
C ASN A 30 36.89 20.80 -28.19
N GLU A 31 37.93 21.11 -28.97
CA GLU A 31 39.09 20.25 -29.27
C GLU A 31 39.71 19.54 -28.04
N GLY A 32 39.58 20.10 -26.83
CA GLY A 32 40.14 19.54 -25.59
C GLY A 32 39.22 18.63 -24.77
N ASN A 33 37.93 18.51 -25.12
CA ASN A 33 36.94 17.82 -24.28
C ASN A 33 36.65 16.37 -24.68
N TYR A 34 37.22 15.87 -25.79
CA TYR A 34 36.98 14.51 -26.25
C TYR A 34 38.28 13.79 -26.64
N ALA A 35 38.53 12.64 -26.01
CA ALA A 35 39.75 11.85 -26.24
C ALA A 35 39.94 11.37 -27.70
N ASP A 36 38.86 11.26 -28.48
CA ASP A 36 38.91 10.75 -29.86
C ASP A 36 38.94 11.85 -30.95
N PHE A 37 38.92 13.14 -30.56
CA PHE A 37 38.76 14.25 -31.52
C PHE A 37 40.02 14.44 -32.36
N ASP A 38 39.87 14.38 -33.68
CA ASP A 38 40.96 14.59 -34.65
C ASP A 38 40.61 15.75 -35.56
N MET A 39 41.44 16.80 -35.56
CA MET A 39 41.21 17.98 -36.39
C MET A 39 41.26 17.68 -37.89
N SER A 40 42.05 16.71 -38.33
CA SER A 40 42.07 16.30 -39.74
C SER A 40 40.73 15.71 -40.15
N CYS A 41 40.18 14.82 -39.33
CA CYS A 41 38.88 14.20 -39.57
C CYS A 41 37.73 15.21 -39.43
N ALA A 42 37.79 16.11 -38.44
CA ALA A 42 36.79 17.15 -38.24
C ALA A 42 36.70 18.10 -39.45
N ASN A 43 37.83 18.54 -40.00
CA ASN A 43 37.86 19.36 -41.22
C ASN A 43 37.26 18.59 -42.41
N LYS A 44 37.67 17.32 -42.60
CA LYS A 44 37.12 16.44 -43.65
C LYS A 44 35.59 16.32 -43.56
N ILE A 45 35.05 16.20 -42.34
CA ILE A 45 33.61 16.09 -42.10
C ILE A 45 32.87 17.38 -42.46
N VAL A 46 33.39 18.54 -42.03
CA VAL A 46 32.77 19.83 -42.30
C VAL A 46 32.85 20.21 -43.79
N ASP A 47 33.95 19.87 -44.47
CA ASP A 47 34.11 20.07 -45.91
C ASP A 47 33.15 19.21 -46.75
N HIS A 48 32.61 18.12 -46.17
CA HIS A 48 31.61 17.27 -46.81
C HIS A 48 30.17 17.81 -46.65
N LEU A 49 29.95 18.85 -45.84
CA LEU A 49 28.63 19.43 -45.64
C LEU A 49 28.26 20.35 -46.83
N PRO A 50 27.00 20.37 -47.28
CA PRO A 50 26.55 21.28 -48.33
C PRO A 50 26.69 22.75 -47.90
N HIS A 51 27.24 23.61 -48.76
CA HIS A 51 27.36 25.04 -48.44
C HIS A 51 26.00 25.73 -48.21
N ASN A 52 24.94 25.29 -48.90
CA ASN A 52 23.58 25.79 -48.72
C ASN A 52 22.76 25.02 -47.66
N LEU A 53 23.41 24.29 -46.74
CA LEU A 53 22.72 23.59 -45.66
C LEU A 53 21.92 24.58 -44.80
N SER A 54 20.62 24.31 -44.65
CA SER A 54 19.68 25.06 -43.81
C SER A 54 19.08 24.17 -42.74
N CYS A 55 18.63 24.72 -41.61
CA CYS A 55 17.99 23.93 -40.55
C CYS A 55 16.78 23.11 -41.08
N SER A 56 16.04 23.65 -42.06
CA SER A 56 14.92 22.96 -42.74
C SER A 56 15.29 21.67 -43.48
N SER A 57 16.57 21.46 -43.77
CA SER A 57 17.09 20.27 -44.47
C SER A 57 17.73 19.24 -43.52
N VAL A 58 17.93 19.61 -42.24
CA VAL A 58 18.56 18.77 -41.24
C VAL A 58 17.48 17.96 -40.53
N ASN A 59 17.27 16.73 -41.00
CA ASN A 59 16.34 15.76 -40.41
C ASN A 59 17.08 14.46 -40.04
N TRP A 60 16.34 13.44 -39.57
CA TRP A 60 16.97 12.20 -39.09
C TRP A 60 17.62 11.41 -40.23
N SER A 61 16.98 11.36 -41.40
CA SER A 61 17.54 10.72 -42.59
C SER A 61 18.84 11.40 -43.03
N TRP A 62 18.94 12.72 -42.89
CA TRP A 62 20.18 13.46 -43.14
C TRP A 62 21.28 13.11 -42.13
N PHE A 63 20.96 12.99 -40.84
CA PHE A 63 21.92 12.50 -39.83
C PHE A 63 22.42 11.08 -40.14
N GLN A 64 21.52 10.18 -40.56
CA GLN A 64 21.89 8.81 -40.95
C GLN A 64 22.81 8.82 -42.18
N TYR A 65 22.44 9.58 -43.23
CA TYR A 65 23.27 9.76 -44.42
C TYR A 65 24.68 10.26 -44.07
N LEU A 66 24.76 11.32 -43.27
CA LEU A 66 26.05 11.90 -42.87
C LEU A 66 26.90 10.90 -42.08
N PHE A 67 26.29 10.07 -41.24
CA PHE A 67 26.98 9.03 -40.47
C PHE A 67 27.47 7.88 -41.35
N ASP A 68 26.70 7.50 -42.36
CA ASP A 68 27.01 6.39 -43.26
C ASP A 68 28.02 6.77 -44.37
N SER A 69 28.23 8.06 -44.63
CA SER A 69 29.30 8.56 -45.53
C SER A 69 30.73 8.22 -45.06
N TYR A 70 30.90 7.71 -43.84
CA TYR A 70 32.20 7.39 -43.25
C TYR A 70 32.27 5.91 -42.85
N TYR A 71 33.43 5.28 -43.03
CA TYR A 71 33.63 3.86 -42.70
C TYR A 71 34.36 3.67 -41.37
N GLU A 72 35.30 4.56 -41.05
CA GLU A 72 36.11 4.41 -39.86
C GLU A 72 35.31 4.76 -38.60
N LYS A 73 35.42 3.90 -37.57
CA LYS A 73 34.77 4.12 -36.27
C LYS A 73 35.11 5.49 -35.68
N ARG A 74 36.35 5.96 -35.87
CA ARG A 74 36.82 7.25 -35.37
C ARG A 74 36.11 8.42 -36.05
N GLU A 75 35.98 8.39 -37.38
CA GLU A 75 35.24 9.41 -38.14
C GLU A 75 33.76 9.43 -37.75
N LYS A 76 33.13 8.25 -37.64
CA LYS A 76 31.73 8.11 -37.18
C LYS A 76 31.50 8.71 -35.79
N LEU A 77 32.46 8.52 -34.87
CA LEU A 77 32.39 9.14 -33.54
C LEU A 77 32.48 10.67 -33.59
N ILE A 78 33.27 11.23 -34.51
CA ILE A 78 33.38 12.68 -34.73
C ILE A 78 32.11 13.23 -35.38
N VAL A 79 31.48 12.49 -36.30
CA VAL A 79 30.15 12.83 -36.85
C VAL A 79 29.11 12.90 -35.74
N CYS A 80 29.08 11.94 -34.80
CA CYS A 80 28.16 12.01 -33.66
C CYS A 80 28.41 13.25 -32.77
N ILE A 81 29.66 13.73 -32.65
CA ILE A 81 29.96 14.98 -31.93
C ILE A 81 29.34 16.15 -32.69
N LEU A 82 29.50 16.25 -34.01
CA LEU A 82 28.88 17.30 -34.82
C LEU A 82 27.35 17.25 -34.72
N ILE A 83 26.73 16.08 -34.87
CA ILE A 83 25.27 15.90 -34.72
C ILE A 83 24.80 16.37 -33.35
N SER A 84 25.54 16.05 -32.28
CA SER A 84 25.18 16.52 -30.94
C SER A 84 25.20 18.04 -30.80
N LYS A 85 26.08 18.74 -31.53
CA LYS A 85 26.11 20.20 -31.60
C LYS A 85 24.91 20.73 -32.38
N LEU A 86 24.63 20.18 -33.55
CA LEU A 86 23.45 20.57 -34.34
C LEU A 86 22.15 20.43 -33.55
N ILE A 87 22.00 19.36 -32.74
CA ILE A 87 20.85 19.19 -31.84
C ILE A 87 20.81 20.29 -30.75
N LYS A 88 21.95 20.61 -30.13
CA LYS A 88 22.03 21.64 -29.07
C LYS A 88 21.73 23.05 -29.58
N TYR A 89 22.00 23.33 -30.84
CA TYR A 89 21.75 24.61 -31.51
C TYR A 89 20.44 24.63 -32.30
N ASP A 90 19.48 23.74 -32.00
CA ASP A 90 18.14 23.77 -32.58
C ASP A 90 18.10 23.58 -34.11
N CYS A 91 19.12 22.93 -34.68
CA CYS A 91 19.21 22.79 -36.13
C CYS A 91 18.32 21.69 -36.71
N TYR A 92 17.78 20.78 -35.89
CA TYR A 92 16.97 19.65 -36.35
C TYR A 92 15.52 20.06 -36.66
N THR A 93 15.04 19.73 -37.85
CA THR A 93 13.63 19.86 -38.26
C THR A 93 13.15 18.56 -38.90
N GLY A 94 12.18 17.89 -38.27
CA GLY A 94 11.64 16.62 -38.77
C GLY A 94 10.59 16.01 -37.84
N ASP A 95 10.04 14.86 -38.24
CA ASP A 95 8.90 14.19 -37.60
C ASP A 95 9.12 13.80 -36.12
N TYR A 96 10.37 13.84 -35.65
CA TYR A 96 10.75 13.48 -34.28
C TYR A 96 11.29 14.66 -33.47
N SER A 97 10.95 15.90 -33.85
CA SER A 97 11.47 17.12 -33.22
C SER A 97 11.33 17.12 -31.70
N GLU A 98 10.15 16.78 -31.18
CA GLU A 98 9.88 16.70 -29.73
C GLU A 98 10.79 15.69 -29.01
N ILE A 99 11.10 14.56 -29.65
CA ILE A 99 11.98 13.53 -29.08
C ILE A 99 13.42 13.98 -29.12
N VAL A 100 13.88 14.47 -30.27
CA VAL A 100 15.26 14.94 -30.46
C VAL A 100 15.56 16.11 -29.52
N GLU A 101 14.57 16.95 -29.22
CA GLU A 101 14.71 18.04 -28.24
C GLU A 101 15.09 17.51 -26.85
N THR A 102 14.56 16.36 -26.42
CA THR A 102 14.91 15.75 -25.13
C THR A 102 16.39 15.36 -25.05
N PHE A 103 17.06 15.13 -26.19
CA PHE A 103 18.47 14.75 -26.20
C PHE A 103 19.37 15.89 -25.75
N LYS A 104 18.91 17.15 -25.85
CA LYS A 104 19.64 18.33 -25.34
C LYS A 104 19.90 18.26 -23.84
N TRP A 105 19.06 17.53 -23.09
CA TRP A 105 19.24 17.36 -21.66
C TRP A 105 20.45 16.49 -21.33
N MET A 106 20.92 15.65 -22.25
CA MET A 106 22.07 14.79 -22.04
C MET A 106 23.38 15.58 -22.07
N ASN A 107 24.30 15.20 -21.20
CA ASN A 107 25.67 15.73 -21.26
C ASN A 107 26.37 15.23 -22.53
N SER A 108 27.35 16.00 -23.01
CA SER A 108 28.04 15.68 -24.27
C SER A 108 28.72 14.30 -24.26
N GLY A 109 29.16 13.83 -23.10
CA GLY A 109 29.74 12.48 -22.93
C GLY A 109 28.73 11.33 -23.06
N GLU A 110 27.44 11.59 -22.84
CA GLU A 110 26.38 10.57 -22.88
C GLU A 110 25.63 10.55 -24.22
N ILE A 111 25.40 11.71 -24.82
CA ILE A 111 24.70 11.81 -26.11
C ILE A 111 25.50 11.18 -27.25
N LYS A 112 26.83 11.34 -27.27
CA LYS A 112 27.72 10.77 -28.29
C LYS A 112 27.57 9.23 -28.41
N PRO A 113 27.76 8.43 -27.33
CA PRO A 113 27.59 6.98 -27.41
C PRO A 113 26.14 6.56 -27.68
N ALA A 114 25.14 7.39 -27.33
CA ALA A 114 23.75 7.12 -27.64
C ALA A 114 23.43 7.31 -29.13
N LEU A 115 23.88 8.42 -29.73
CA LEU A 115 23.77 8.69 -31.17
C LEU A 115 24.53 7.64 -31.99
N PHE A 116 25.75 7.30 -31.58
CA PHE A 116 26.52 6.25 -32.25
C PHE A 116 25.76 4.92 -32.26
N TRP A 117 25.13 4.55 -31.15
CA TRP A 117 24.29 3.35 -31.06
C TRP A 117 23.06 3.43 -31.97
N LEU A 118 22.32 4.55 -31.98
CA LEU A 118 21.16 4.71 -32.85
C LEU A 118 21.54 4.57 -34.33
N LEU A 119 22.50 5.37 -34.79
CA LEU A 119 22.86 5.48 -36.20
C LEU A 119 23.57 4.22 -36.73
N SER A 120 24.39 3.55 -35.89
CA SER A 120 25.04 2.28 -36.29
C SER A 120 24.04 1.14 -36.52
N ASN A 121 22.86 1.22 -35.91
CA ASN A 121 21.81 0.21 -36.04
C ASN A 121 20.64 0.71 -36.92
N SER A 122 20.80 1.86 -37.59
CA SER A 122 19.76 2.52 -38.39
C SER A 122 18.43 2.69 -37.64
N LEU A 123 18.51 2.98 -36.34
CA LEU A 123 17.36 3.17 -35.46
C LEU A 123 16.82 4.59 -35.54
N LEU A 124 15.57 4.76 -35.14
CA LEU A 124 14.87 6.04 -35.14
C LEU A 124 15.01 6.73 -33.77
N PRO A 125 14.75 8.04 -33.67
CA PRO A 125 14.93 8.79 -32.41
C PRO A 125 14.16 8.20 -31.24
N PHE A 126 12.96 7.68 -31.48
CA PHE A 126 12.13 7.08 -30.45
C PHE A 126 12.72 5.80 -29.85
N ASN A 127 13.77 5.21 -30.41
CA ASN A 127 14.49 4.11 -29.78
C ASN A 127 15.31 4.55 -28.57
N LEU A 128 15.50 5.85 -28.36
CA LEU A 128 16.16 6.41 -27.19
C LEU A 128 15.18 7.27 -26.37
N ILE A 129 14.85 6.82 -25.16
CA ILE A 129 14.02 7.59 -24.23
C ILE A 129 14.93 8.38 -23.29
N VAL A 130 14.82 9.70 -23.30
CA VAL A 130 15.56 10.60 -22.39
C VAL A 130 14.59 11.30 -21.46
N ILE A 131 14.88 11.26 -20.15
CA ILE A 131 14.01 11.81 -19.11
C ILE A 131 14.86 12.66 -18.15
N GLN A 132 14.30 13.82 -17.78
CA GLN A 132 14.80 14.69 -16.74
C GLN A 132 13.89 14.56 -15.51
N SER A 133 14.46 14.24 -14.36
CA SER A 133 13.76 14.08 -13.09
C SER A 133 14.40 14.92 -11.98
N ASP A 134 13.59 15.52 -11.11
CA ASP A 134 14.08 16.25 -9.94
C ASP A 134 14.39 15.28 -8.79
N ILE A 135 15.64 15.30 -8.31
CA ILE A 135 16.07 14.53 -7.13
C ILE A 135 16.18 15.48 -5.94
N ARG A 136 15.55 15.12 -4.83
CA ARG A 136 15.80 15.76 -3.52
C ARG A 136 17.00 15.09 -2.87
N THR A 137 18.10 15.81 -2.71
CA THR A 137 19.24 15.33 -1.92
C THR A 137 19.00 15.56 -0.42
N SER A 138 19.76 14.87 0.43
CA SER A 138 19.80 15.05 1.89
C SER A 138 20.11 16.50 2.34
N SER A 139 20.56 17.35 1.42
CA SER A 139 20.83 18.77 1.62
C SER A 139 19.68 19.70 1.18
N ASN A 140 18.49 19.18 0.86
CA ASN A 140 17.31 19.95 0.41
C ASN A 140 17.56 20.82 -0.85
N LYS A 141 18.60 20.55 -1.63
CA LYS A 141 18.80 21.16 -2.95
C LYS A 141 18.14 20.27 -4.00
N ASN A 142 17.25 20.83 -4.80
CA ASN A 142 16.71 20.16 -5.97
C ASN A 142 17.83 20.03 -7.01
N GLN A 143 18.29 18.81 -7.28
CA GLN A 143 19.24 18.53 -8.34
C GLN A 143 18.53 17.79 -9.47
N LYS A 144 18.65 18.30 -10.70
CA LYS A 144 18.14 17.62 -11.90
C LYS A 144 19.02 16.43 -12.23
N SER A 145 18.41 15.26 -12.37
CA SER A 145 19.05 14.05 -12.87
C SER A 145 18.49 13.72 -14.25
N ILE A 146 19.39 13.32 -15.15
CA ILE A 146 19.05 12.86 -16.49
C ILE A 146 19.25 11.35 -16.53
N SER A 147 18.26 10.64 -17.05
CA SER A 147 18.34 9.20 -17.29
C SER A 147 17.97 8.90 -18.74
N SER A 148 18.65 7.93 -19.34
CA SER A 148 18.38 7.49 -20.71
C SER A 148 18.19 5.97 -20.79
N PHE A 149 17.24 5.56 -21.61
CA PHE A 149 16.85 4.16 -21.80
C PHE A 149 16.84 3.83 -23.28
N LYS A 150 17.57 2.76 -23.63
CA LYS A 150 17.60 2.21 -24.99
C LYS A 150 16.45 1.23 -25.15
N THR A 151 15.71 1.34 -26.24
CA THR A 151 14.57 0.46 -26.54
C THR A 151 14.71 -0.17 -27.92
N ASP A 152 14.21 -1.40 -28.04
CA ASP A 152 14.08 -2.15 -29.28
C ASP A 152 12.74 -1.91 -29.99
N SER A 153 11.99 -0.87 -29.60
CA SER A 153 10.66 -0.57 -30.15
C SER A 153 10.68 -0.36 -31.67
N HIS A 154 9.72 -0.94 -32.38
CA HIS A 154 9.60 -0.76 -33.83
C HIS A 154 8.63 0.36 -34.23
N ASN A 155 7.88 0.93 -33.28
CA ASN A 155 6.95 2.02 -33.55
C ASN A 155 6.96 3.08 -32.44
N LEU A 156 6.55 4.29 -32.83
CA LEU A 156 6.53 5.47 -31.97
C LEU A 156 5.55 5.32 -30.80
N PHE A 157 4.40 4.68 -31.04
CA PHE A 157 3.36 4.48 -30.02
C PHE A 157 3.88 3.68 -28.83
N LEU A 158 4.56 2.56 -29.08
CA LEU A 158 5.14 1.71 -28.04
C LEU A 158 6.22 2.45 -27.25
N SER A 159 7.09 3.18 -27.92
CA SER A 159 8.10 4.00 -27.24
C SER A 159 7.46 5.09 -26.36
N GLY A 160 6.40 5.74 -26.84
CA GLY A 160 5.61 6.69 -26.07
C GLY A 160 5.00 6.08 -24.80
N LEU A 161 4.44 4.87 -24.90
CA LEU A 161 3.94 4.11 -23.75
C LEU A 161 5.04 3.80 -22.73
N LEU A 162 6.21 3.33 -23.18
CA LEU A 162 7.34 3.04 -22.31
C LEU A 162 7.87 4.31 -21.62
N ARG A 163 7.91 5.44 -22.34
CA ARG A 163 8.29 6.74 -21.77
C ARG A 163 7.32 7.17 -20.67
N ASN A 164 6.02 7.06 -20.89
CA ASN A 164 5.00 7.38 -19.89
C ASN A 164 5.11 6.47 -18.66
N PHE A 165 5.46 5.20 -18.86
CA PHE A 165 5.71 4.28 -17.76
C PHE A 165 6.91 4.72 -16.89
N ILE A 166 8.03 5.15 -17.48
CA ILE A 166 9.18 5.64 -16.71
C ILE A 166 8.82 6.91 -15.92
N LEU A 167 8.11 7.85 -16.54
CA LEU A 167 7.69 9.11 -15.90
C LEU A 167 6.77 8.89 -14.69
N SER A 168 6.11 7.73 -14.59
CA SER A 168 5.28 7.38 -13.43
C SER A 168 6.08 7.02 -12.16
N GLY A 169 7.41 7.00 -12.21
CA GLY A 169 8.26 6.82 -11.03
C GLY A 169 8.44 5.37 -10.56
N ASN A 170 8.18 4.39 -11.44
CA ASN A 170 8.19 2.95 -11.10
C ASN A 170 9.51 2.21 -11.40
N THR A 171 10.59 2.90 -11.80
CA THR A 171 11.82 2.25 -12.30
C THR A 171 13.09 2.67 -11.59
N SER A 172 13.92 1.70 -11.17
CA SER A 172 15.30 1.89 -10.70
C SER A 172 16.32 1.65 -11.81
N ASN A 173 17.42 2.42 -11.83
CA ASN A 173 18.24 2.69 -13.02
C ASN A 173 19.05 1.52 -13.61
N PHE A 174 19.44 0.51 -12.84
CA PHE A 174 20.33 -0.55 -13.39
C PHE A 174 19.56 -1.68 -14.06
N VAL A 175 18.46 -2.14 -13.45
CA VAL A 175 17.69 -3.30 -13.93
C VAL A 175 16.63 -2.93 -14.97
N ALA A 176 16.24 -1.66 -15.01
CA ALA A 176 15.41 -1.10 -16.07
C ALA A 176 15.98 -1.37 -17.48
N LYS A 177 17.31 -1.44 -17.65
CA LYS A 177 17.95 -1.55 -18.97
C LYS A 177 17.54 -2.81 -19.73
N GLU A 178 17.55 -3.97 -19.07
CA GLU A 178 17.20 -5.27 -19.71
C GLU A 178 15.72 -5.30 -20.12
N PHE A 179 14.85 -4.74 -19.29
CA PHE A 179 13.42 -4.62 -19.57
C PHE A 179 13.17 -3.80 -20.84
N TYR A 180 13.68 -2.57 -20.91
CA TYR A 180 13.44 -1.67 -22.05
C TYR A 180 14.13 -2.11 -23.34
N ALA A 181 15.34 -2.69 -23.24
CA ALA A 181 16.11 -3.10 -24.42
C ALA A 181 15.55 -4.35 -25.13
N ASN A 182 14.62 -5.09 -24.51
CA ASN A 182 14.05 -6.33 -25.04
C ASN A 182 12.51 -6.32 -25.01
N PHE A 183 11.89 -5.13 -24.90
CA PHE A 183 10.44 -5.04 -24.76
C PHE A 183 9.73 -5.45 -26.06
N GLN A 184 10.20 -4.97 -27.22
CA GLN A 184 9.64 -5.36 -28.51
C GLN A 184 9.90 -6.85 -28.82
N ALA A 185 11.10 -7.35 -28.50
CA ALA A 185 11.44 -8.76 -28.65
C ALA A 185 10.50 -9.65 -27.82
N SER A 186 10.14 -9.23 -26.61
CA SER A 186 9.22 -9.96 -25.74
C SER A 186 7.80 -10.10 -26.30
N LEU A 187 7.42 -9.26 -27.26
CA LEU A 187 6.11 -9.31 -27.94
C LEU A 187 6.04 -10.37 -29.04
N ASN A 188 7.15 -11.04 -29.37
CA ASN A 188 7.22 -12.10 -30.37
C ASN A 188 6.57 -11.73 -31.73
N GLY A 189 6.89 -10.54 -32.23
CA GLY A 189 6.38 -10.05 -33.52
C GLY A 189 4.94 -9.52 -33.49
N LYS A 190 4.26 -9.51 -32.33
CA LYS A 190 2.94 -8.88 -32.20
C LYS A 190 3.05 -7.37 -32.39
N LEU A 191 2.29 -6.85 -33.35
CA LEU A 191 2.18 -5.40 -33.58
C LEU A 191 1.29 -4.78 -32.49
N ILE A 192 1.80 -3.71 -31.86
CA ILE A 192 1.09 -2.95 -30.83
C ILE A 192 0.75 -1.58 -31.40
N THR A 193 -0.55 -1.31 -31.50
CA THR A 193 -1.14 -0.07 -32.01
C THR A 193 -2.03 0.63 -31.00
N SER A 194 -2.45 -0.09 -29.96
CA SER A 194 -3.34 0.39 -28.89
C SER A 194 -2.94 -0.21 -27.54
N PRO A 195 -3.24 0.44 -26.41
CA PRO A 195 -3.04 -0.15 -25.09
C PRO A 195 -3.82 -1.46 -24.90
N ASN A 196 -4.94 -1.63 -25.61
CA ASN A 196 -5.77 -2.84 -25.55
C ASN A 196 -5.10 -4.08 -26.18
N ASP A 197 -4.02 -3.89 -26.95
CA ASP A 197 -3.26 -5.02 -27.49
C ASP A 197 -2.49 -5.80 -26.40
N PHE A 198 -2.34 -5.21 -25.20
CA PHE A 198 -1.71 -5.80 -24.02
C PHE A 198 -2.67 -6.70 -23.22
N ASN A 199 -3.18 -7.76 -23.82
CA ASN A 199 -4.07 -8.71 -23.13
C ASN A 199 -3.32 -9.82 -22.36
N ALA A 200 -4.06 -10.71 -21.71
CA ALA A 200 -3.50 -11.85 -20.95
C ALA A 200 -2.59 -12.76 -21.80
N GLY A 201 -2.91 -12.94 -23.08
CA GLY A 201 -2.07 -13.68 -24.03
C GLY A 201 -0.74 -12.98 -24.27
N THR A 202 -0.74 -11.66 -24.47
CA THR A 202 0.49 -10.84 -24.58
C THR A 202 1.31 -10.94 -23.30
N PHE A 203 0.66 -10.78 -22.13
CA PHE A 203 1.33 -10.88 -20.83
C PHE A 203 2.03 -12.22 -20.67
N LYS A 204 1.35 -13.32 -20.98
CA LYS A 204 1.89 -14.68 -20.88
C LYS A 204 3.16 -14.83 -21.72
N HIS A 205 3.15 -14.37 -22.97
CA HIS A 205 4.32 -14.44 -23.85
C HIS A 205 5.48 -13.62 -23.30
N GLN A 206 5.25 -12.36 -22.92
CA GLN A 206 6.28 -11.51 -22.35
C GLN A 206 6.85 -12.09 -21.04
N TYR A 207 5.98 -12.63 -20.18
CA TYR A 207 6.37 -13.23 -18.91
C TYR A 207 7.35 -14.39 -19.12
N PHE A 208 7.01 -15.34 -19.99
CA PHE A 208 7.89 -16.47 -20.25
C PHE A 208 9.15 -16.08 -21.02
N PHE A 209 9.06 -15.09 -21.92
CA PHE A 209 10.25 -14.52 -22.57
C PHE A 209 11.23 -13.98 -21.53
N TYR A 210 10.79 -13.11 -20.62
CA TYR A 210 11.70 -12.53 -19.63
C TYR A 210 12.20 -13.57 -18.63
N LYS A 211 11.37 -14.52 -18.24
CA LYS A 211 11.76 -15.61 -17.33
C LYS A 211 12.84 -16.51 -17.92
N GLN A 212 12.75 -16.83 -19.21
CA GLN A 212 13.71 -17.73 -19.88
C GLN A 212 15.03 -17.02 -20.21
N ASN A 213 14.98 -15.74 -20.57
CA ASN A 213 16.15 -15.00 -21.02
C ASN A 213 16.89 -14.28 -19.90
N PHE A 214 16.26 -14.05 -18.74
CA PHE A 214 16.85 -13.30 -17.62
C PHE A 214 16.60 -14.01 -16.29
N SER A 215 17.65 -14.19 -15.51
CA SER A 215 17.57 -14.76 -14.15
C SER A 215 17.07 -13.76 -13.09
N ASN A 216 16.94 -12.49 -13.45
CA ASN A 216 16.61 -11.40 -12.54
C ASN A 216 15.09 -11.22 -12.36
N SER A 217 14.58 -11.52 -11.16
CA SER A 217 13.16 -11.38 -10.82
C SER A 217 12.62 -9.94 -10.92
N THR A 218 13.50 -8.94 -10.97
CA THR A 218 13.12 -7.52 -11.06
C THR A 218 12.56 -7.18 -12.44
N VAL A 219 13.00 -7.83 -13.52
CA VAL A 219 12.46 -7.58 -14.87
C VAL A 219 10.99 -8.02 -14.96
N ILE A 220 10.67 -9.17 -14.37
CA ILE A 220 9.28 -9.62 -14.21
C ILE A 220 8.49 -8.64 -13.35
N THR A 221 9.11 -8.08 -12.30
CA THR A 221 8.46 -7.07 -11.45
C THR A 221 8.13 -5.81 -12.25
N LEU A 222 9.03 -5.35 -13.12
CA LEU A 222 8.77 -4.23 -14.04
C LEU A 222 7.66 -4.54 -15.04
N LEU A 223 7.63 -5.76 -15.61
CA LEU A 223 6.55 -6.20 -16.48
C LEU A 223 5.19 -6.13 -15.77
N LYS A 224 5.10 -6.66 -14.54
CA LYS A 224 3.88 -6.57 -13.74
C LYS A 224 3.47 -5.12 -13.49
N SER A 225 4.42 -4.27 -13.11
CA SER A 225 4.18 -2.84 -12.88
C SER A 225 3.71 -2.11 -14.15
N PHE A 226 4.23 -2.48 -15.31
CA PHE A 226 3.80 -1.93 -16.61
C PHE A 226 2.32 -2.25 -16.87
N TYR A 227 1.90 -3.52 -16.75
CA TYR A 227 0.49 -3.90 -16.92
C TYR A 227 -0.43 -3.27 -15.88
N LEU A 228 0.02 -3.18 -14.61
CA LEU A 228 -0.73 -2.49 -13.56
C LEU A 228 -0.90 -0.99 -13.85
N LYS A 229 0.10 -0.34 -14.45
CA LYS A 229 0.01 1.06 -14.87
C LYS A 229 -1.07 1.23 -15.94
N LEU A 230 -1.10 0.38 -16.96
CA LEU A 230 -2.15 0.42 -17.99
C LEU A 230 -3.54 0.24 -17.38
N ILE A 231 -3.71 -0.72 -16.47
CA ILE A 231 -5.00 -0.90 -15.78
C ILE A 231 -5.38 0.34 -14.97
N ASN A 232 -4.43 0.95 -14.26
CA ASN A 232 -4.67 2.17 -13.48
C ASN A 232 -4.96 3.40 -14.37
N ASP A 233 -4.56 3.37 -15.64
CA ASP A 233 -4.90 4.38 -16.65
C ASP A 233 -6.30 4.18 -17.25
N GLY A 234 -7.05 3.17 -16.77
CA GLY A 234 -8.44 2.91 -17.13
C GLY A 234 -8.63 1.85 -18.22
N TYR A 235 -7.57 1.16 -18.65
CA TYR A 235 -7.68 0.13 -19.68
C TYR A 235 -8.09 -1.23 -19.10
N GLU A 236 -9.17 -1.82 -19.64
CA GLU A 236 -9.67 -3.15 -19.28
C GLU A 236 -8.93 -4.26 -20.02
N ILE A 237 -7.62 -4.40 -19.75
CA ILE A 237 -6.75 -5.30 -20.52
C ILE A 237 -6.62 -6.73 -19.95
N LEU A 238 -6.98 -6.94 -18.68
CA LEU A 238 -6.90 -8.25 -18.02
C LEU A 238 -8.18 -8.53 -17.23
N ASN A 239 -8.78 -9.69 -17.46
CA ASN A 239 -9.94 -10.19 -16.72
C ASN A 239 -9.63 -11.54 -16.07
N TRP A 240 -10.23 -11.83 -14.91
CA TRP A 240 -10.07 -13.13 -14.25
C TRP A 240 -10.46 -14.30 -15.17
N GLN A 241 -11.39 -14.09 -16.11
CA GLN A 241 -11.76 -15.07 -17.13
C GLN A 241 -10.60 -15.46 -18.05
N ASP A 242 -9.65 -14.55 -18.25
CA ASP A 242 -8.43 -14.79 -19.04
C ASP A 242 -7.34 -15.51 -18.24
N GLY A 243 -7.62 -15.89 -16.99
CA GLY A 243 -6.70 -16.58 -16.09
C GLY A 243 -5.74 -15.66 -15.33
N ILE A 244 -5.88 -14.33 -15.46
CA ILE A 244 -5.08 -13.34 -14.73
C ILE A 244 -5.85 -12.02 -14.60
N ASP A 245 -5.78 -11.38 -13.43
CA ASP A 245 -6.39 -10.08 -13.21
C ASP A 245 -5.47 -9.12 -12.43
N ARG A 246 -5.97 -7.90 -12.19
CA ARG A 246 -5.27 -6.85 -11.44
C ARG A 246 -4.82 -7.32 -10.05
N ASN A 247 -5.70 -7.97 -9.29
CA ASN A 247 -5.42 -8.32 -7.90
C ASN A 247 -4.40 -9.45 -7.82
N MET A 248 -4.51 -10.43 -8.72
CA MET A 248 -3.54 -11.52 -8.87
C MET A 248 -2.15 -10.95 -9.17
N LEU A 249 -2.02 -9.98 -10.09
CA LEU A 249 -0.75 -9.31 -10.38
C LEU A 249 -0.15 -8.61 -9.16
N GLN A 250 -0.96 -8.04 -8.27
CA GLN A 250 -0.48 -7.35 -7.07
C GLN A 250 0.01 -8.31 -5.96
N MET A 251 -0.23 -9.62 -6.09
CA MET A 251 0.20 -10.59 -5.08
C MET A 251 1.73 -10.75 -5.04
N ASN A 252 2.27 -10.83 -3.81
CA ASN A 252 3.69 -11.17 -3.61
C ASN A 252 4.00 -12.59 -4.11
N SER A 253 3.05 -13.52 -3.97
CA SER A 253 3.18 -14.91 -4.44
C SER A 253 2.77 -15.11 -5.90
N PHE A 254 2.55 -14.02 -6.66
CA PHE A 254 2.10 -14.07 -8.06
C PHE A 254 2.92 -15.05 -8.90
N ASN A 255 4.25 -14.89 -8.95
CA ASN A 255 5.11 -15.74 -9.80
C ASN A 255 4.93 -17.23 -9.47
N SER A 256 4.95 -17.57 -8.18
CA SER A 256 4.75 -18.95 -7.75
C SER A 256 3.37 -19.49 -8.15
N HIS A 257 2.30 -18.72 -8.00
CA HIS A 257 0.96 -19.17 -8.38
C HIS A 257 0.78 -19.26 -9.89
N TYR A 258 1.23 -18.25 -10.64
CA TYR A 258 1.11 -18.19 -12.09
C TYR A 258 1.88 -19.33 -12.76
N GLU A 259 3.12 -19.59 -12.33
CA GLU A 259 3.94 -20.68 -12.86
C GLU A 259 3.39 -22.06 -12.53
N ASN A 260 2.79 -22.21 -11.35
CA ASN A 260 2.11 -23.43 -10.96
C ASN A 260 0.71 -23.54 -11.59
N GLY A 261 0.28 -22.64 -12.48
CA GLY A 261 -1.01 -22.76 -13.18
C GLY A 261 -2.23 -22.59 -12.27
N TYR A 262 -2.12 -21.80 -11.21
CA TYR A 262 -3.28 -21.39 -10.43
C TYR A 262 -4.13 -20.39 -11.22
N LEU A 263 -5.44 -20.61 -11.26
CA LEU A 263 -6.38 -19.73 -11.97
C LEU A 263 -7.24 -18.94 -10.98
N PRO A 264 -7.46 -17.62 -11.21
CA PRO A 264 -8.37 -16.81 -10.42
C PRO A 264 -9.81 -17.29 -10.65
N ILE A 265 -10.51 -17.64 -9.57
CA ILE A 265 -11.85 -18.24 -9.63
C ILE A 265 -12.79 -17.52 -8.66
N PRO A 266 -13.84 -16.84 -9.15
CA PRO A 266 -14.90 -16.30 -8.31
C PRO A 266 -15.68 -17.43 -7.64
N LEU A 267 -15.72 -17.36 -6.30
CA LEU A 267 -16.51 -18.30 -5.52
C LEU A 267 -18.00 -18.00 -5.72
N ASN A 268 -18.70 -18.88 -6.42
CA ASN A 268 -20.14 -18.77 -6.60
C ASN A 268 -20.79 -20.17 -6.56
N PRO A 269 -21.45 -20.55 -5.46
CA PRO A 269 -22.11 -21.86 -5.35
C PRO A 269 -23.21 -22.12 -6.38
N PHE A 270 -23.72 -21.09 -7.06
CA PHE A 270 -24.72 -21.23 -8.12
C PHE A 270 -24.12 -21.56 -9.50
N ASP A 271 -22.81 -21.35 -9.66
CA ASP A 271 -22.11 -21.70 -10.89
C ASP A 271 -21.61 -23.16 -10.84
N SER A 272 -21.32 -23.72 -12.02
CA SER A 272 -20.69 -25.04 -12.14
C SER A 272 -19.32 -25.09 -11.44
N ILE A 273 -19.01 -26.22 -10.82
CA ILE A 273 -17.72 -26.46 -10.18
C ILE A 273 -16.59 -26.38 -11.22
N PRO A 274 -15.53 -25.58 -11.01
CA PRO A 274 -14.44 -25.45 -11.97
C PRO A 274 -13.70 -26.77 -12.23
N GLU A 275 -13.38 -27.03 -13.50
CA GLU A 275 -12.67 -28.25 -13.91
C GLU A 275 -11.21 -28.27 -13.45
N SER A 276 -10.54 -27.12 -13.44
CA SER A 276 -9.15 -27.00 -13.01
C SER A 276 -8.97 -27.46 -11.56
N ASP A 277 -7.76 -27.87 -11.17
CA ASP A 277 -7.48 -28.35 -9.80
C ASP A 277 -6.72 -27.33 -8.95
N ARG A 278 -6.18 -26.27 -9.54
CA ARG A 278 -5.41 -25.23 -8.84
C ARG A 278 -6.17 -23.91 -8.86
N TRP A 279 -6.79 -23.60 -7.74
CA TRP A 279 -7.69 -22.47 -7.62
C TRP A 279 -7.07 -21.36 -6.82
N LEU A 280 -7.17 -20.14 -7.33
CA LEU A 280 -6.90 -18.90 -6.63
C LEU A 280 -8.25 -18.23 -6.35
N ILE A 281 -8.85 -18.55 -5.20
CA ILE A 281 -10.24 -18.21 -4.92
C ILE A 281 -10.41 -16.73 -4.66
N ILE A 282 -11.28 -16.10 -5.45
CA ILE A 282 -11.79 -14.75 -5.27
C ILE A 282 -13.00 -14.84 -4.32
N PRO A 283 -13.00 -14.10 -3.19
CA PRO A 283 -14.04 -14.21 -2.16
C PRO A 283 -15.49 -14.02 -2.62
N ASN A 284 -15.74 -13.12 -3.58
CA ASN A 284 -17.03 -12.88 -4.23
C ASN A 284 -18.23 -12.86 -3.25
N GLY A 285 -18.20 -11.94 -2.27
CA GLY A 285 -19.23 -11.81 -1.24
C GLY A 285 -18.96 -12.61 0.04
N ALA A 286 -18.03 -13.57 0.03
CA ALA A 286 -17.65 -14.32 1.23
C ALA A 286 -16.90 -13.46 2.27
N GLU A 287 -16.32 -12.33 1.86
CA GLU A 287 -15.72 -11.32 2.74
C GLU A 287 -16.72 -10.74 3.74
N LYS A 288 -18.01 -10.63 3.38
CA LYS A 288 -19.06 -10.15 4.28
C LYS A 288 -19.22 -11.01 5.55
N LYS A 289 -18.80 -12.28 5.48
CA LYS A 289 -18.87 -13.25 6.59
C LYS A 289 -17.56 -13.35 7.40
N SER A 290 -16.55 -12.53 7.10
CA SER A 290 -15.22 -12.63 7.71
C SER A 290 -14.56 -11.28 7.90
N THR A 291 -14.24 -10.93 9.14
CA THR A 291 -13.47 -9.72 9.50
C THR A 291 -11.98 -9.78 9.15
N LYS A 292 -11.53 -10.85 8.50
CA LYS A 292 -10.13 -11.09 8.09
C LYS A 292 -9.95 -11.20 6.57
N LEU A 293 -11.03 -11.11 5.81
CA LEU A 293 -11.04 -11.33 4.37
C LEU A 293 -11.60 -10.07 3.72
N ASN A 294 -10.89 -9.57 2.71
CA ASN A 294 -11.32 -8.43 1.90
C ASN A 294 -11.41 -8.95 0.44
N SER A 295 -12.16 -8.27 -0.42
CA SER A 295 -12.45 -8.70 -1.80
C SER A 295 -11.19 -8.90 -2.67
N PHE A 296 -10.06 -8.28 -2.33
CA PHE A 296 -8.78 -8.36 -3.07
C PHE A 296 -7.84 -9.49 -2.59
N VAL A 297 -8.18 -10.17 -1.49
CA VAL A 297 -7.29 -11.18 -0.90
C VAL A 297 -7.64 -12.55 -1.43
N TYR A 298 -6.94 -12.95 -2.49
CA TYR A 298 -7.16 -14.26 -3.09
C TYR A 298 -6.51 -15.36 -2.26
N LYS A 299 -7.15 -16.53 -2.23
CA LYS A 299 -6.69 -17.65 -1.42
C LYS A 299 -6.45 -18.90 -2.26
N PRO A 300 -5.23 -19.46 -2.25
CA PRO A 300 -4.91 -20.64 -3.03
C PRO A 300 -5.46 -21.93 -2.38
N ILE A 301 -5.89 -22.87 -3.21
CA ILE A 301 -6.14 -24.26 -2.84
C ILE A 301 -5.76 -25.16 -4.03
N ASP A 302 -5.11 -26.30 -3.75
CA ASP A 302 -4.60 -27.22 -4.76
C ASP A 302 -5.19 -28.63 -4.57
N PHE A 303 -6.18 -28.96 -5.40
CA PHE A 303 -6.81 -30.27 -5.44
C PHE A 303 -5.97 -31.30 -6.22
N SER A 304 -4.94 -30.88 -6.96
CA SER A 304 -4.03 -31.82 -7.65
C SER A 304 -3.21 -32.65 -6.67
N LEU A 305 -3.15 -32.22 -5.40
CA LEU A 305 -2.56 -32.96 -4.29
C LEU A 305 -3.38 -34.18 -3.87
N VAL A 306 -4.64 -34.32 -4.30
CA VAL A 306 -5.51 -35.45 -3.93
C VAL A 306 -5.24 -36.62 -4.87
N LYS A 307 -4.82 -37.75 -4.29
CA LYS A 307 -4.48 -38.97 -5.05
C LYS A 307 -5.70 -39.71 -5.58
N ASP A 308 -6.80 -39.70 -4.82
CA ASP A 308 -8.05 -40.40 -5.17
C ASP A 308 -8.94 -39.51 -6.05
N SER A 309 -9.24 -39.95 -7.28
CA SER A 309 -9.97 -39.14 -8.26
C SER A 309 -11.43 -38.89 -7.87
N GLN A 310 -12.13 -39.87 -7.30
CA GLN A 310 -13.54 -39.77 -6.91
C GLN A 310 -13.71 -38.90 -5.66
N LEU A 311 -12.87 -39.12 -4.65
CA LEU A 311 -12.86 -38.29 -3.45
C LEU A 311 -12.34 -36.87 -3.73
N LYS A 312 -11.52 -36.66 -4.78
CA LYS A 312 -11.17 -35.32 -5.26
C LYS A 312 -12.39 -34.57 -5.79
N ILE A 313 -13.20 -35.19 -6.64
CA ILE A 313 -14.46 -34.60 -7.16
C ILE A 313 -15.38 -34.26 -5.97
N SER A 314 -15.53 -35.20 -5.04
CA SER A 314 -16.34 -35.02 -3.83
C SER A 314 -15.84 -33.86 -2.95
N LEU A 315 -14.52 -33.71 -2.80
CA LEU A 315 -13.92 -32.61 -2.06
C LEU A 315 -14.13 -31.26 -2.75
N LYS A 316 -14.01 -31.19 -4.08
CA LYS A 316 -14.31 -29.98 -4.86
C LYS A 316 -15.78 -29.59 -4.68
N HIS A 317 -16.69 -30.57 -4.74
CA HIS A 317 -18.11 -30.36 -4.49
C HIS A 317 -18.37 -29.82 -3.07
N TRP A 318 -17.77 -30.43 -2.05
CA TRP A 318 -17.86 -29.95 -0.68
C TRP A 318 -17.33 -28.51 -0.53
N PHE A 319 -16.17 -28.21 -1.11
CA PHE A 319 -15.54 -26.89 -0.98
C PHE A 319 -16.40 -25.80 -1.62
N TRP A 320 -16.90 -26.07 -2.82
CA TRP A 320 -17.72 -25.15 -3.62
C TRP A 320 -19.02 -24.80 -2.92
N ASN A 321 -19.72 -25.80 -2.38
CA ASN A 321 -21.04 -25.67 -1.78
C ASN A 321 -21.03 -25.39 -0.27
N SER A 322 -19.84 -25.31 0.36
CA SER A 322 -19.75 -25.08 1.81
C SER A 322 -20.22 -23.68 2.20
N ASN A 323 -21.05 -23.58 3.24
CA ASN A 323 -21.50 -22.30 3.80
C ASN A 323 -20.49 -21.64 4.77
N ARG A 324 -19.34 -22.29 5.02
CA ARG A 324 -18.31 -21.80 5.95
C ARG A 324 -17.62 -20.54 5.43
N SER A 325 -16.87 -19.83 6.29
CA SER A 325 -15.98 -18.76 5.81
C SER A 325 -14.84 -19.35 4.95
N LEU A 326 -14.40 -18.62 3.92
CA LEU A 326 -13.40 -19.11 2.96
C LEU A 326 -12.12 -19.63 3.64
N SER A 327 -11.57 -18.89 4.60
CA SER A 327 -10.36 -19.33 5.33
C SER A 327 -10.59 -20.67 6.04
N SER A 328 -11.74 -20.84 6.70
CA SER A 328 -12.07 -22.10 7.38
C SER A 328 -12.36 -23.24 6.40
N ARG A 329 -12.87 -22.95 5.20
CA ARG A 329 -13.00 -23.96 4.13
C ARG A 329 -11.63 -24.46 3.70
N ILE A 330 -10.67 -23.56 3.48
CA ILE A 330 -9.32 -23.90 3.03
C ILE A 330 -8.57 -24.70 4.10
N ASP A 331 -8.63 -24.27 5.37
CA ASP A 331 -8.01 -25.00 6.47
C ASP A 331 -8.58 -26.43 6.59
N ALA A 332 -9.90 -26.57 6.47
CA ALA A 332 -10.56 -27.86 6.49
C ALA A 332 -10.25 -28.70 5.24
N ALA A 333 -10.22 -28.10 4.05
CA ALA A 333 -9.85 -28.78 2.80
C ALA A 333 -8.45 -29.39 2.90
N ASN A 334 -7.47 -28.64 3.42
CA ASN A 334 -6.10 -29.13 3.60
C ASN A 334 -6.04 -30.32 4.59
N ILE A 335 -6.90 -30.36 5.60
CA ILE A 335 -7.03 -31.53 6.49
C ILE A 335 -7.67 -32.70 5.74
N ILE A 336 -8.71 -32.44 4.95
CA ILE A 336 -9.40 -33.48 4.17
C ILE A 336 -8.49 -34.08 3.11
N ILE A 337 -7.67 -33.29 2.40
CA ILE A 337 -6.67 -33.78 1.44
C ILE A 337 -5.72 -34.78 2.13
N LYS A 338 -5.23 -34.46 3.33
CA LYS A 338 -4.36 -35.36 4.11
C LYS A 338 -5.08 -36.64 4.51
N PHE A 339 -6.35 -36.54 4.89
CA PHE A 339 -7.19 -37.70 5.20
C PHE A 339 -7.39 -38.59 3.96
N ILE A 340 -7.83 -38.03 2.83
CA ILE A 340 -8.03 -38.78 1.58
C ILE A 340 -6.74 -39.48 1.15
N ASN A 341 -5.60 -38.78 1.19
CA ASN A 341 -4.32 -39.36 0.81
C ASN A 341 -3.85 -40.47 1.77
N PHE A 342 -4.19 -40.36 3.06
CA PHE A 342 -3.92 -41.42 4.03
C PHE A 342 -4.76 -42.67 3.74
N ILE A 343 -6.05 -42.50 3.44
CA ILE A 343 -6.95 -43.60 3.05
C ILE A 343 -6.47 -44.25 1.75
N TYR A 344 -6.09 -43.44 0.76
CA TYR A 344 -5.50 -43.93 -0.49
C TYR A 344 -4.24 -44.77 -0.23
N ASP A 345 -3.30 -44.26 0.56
CA ASP A 345 -2.07 -45.02 0.86
C ASP A 345 -2.38 -46.33 1.64
N LEU A 346 -3.34 -46.33 2.56
CA LEU A 346 -3.81 -47.55 3.24
C LEU A 346 -4.35 -48.61 2.26
N ARG A 347 -5.15 -48.19 1.29
CA ARG A 347 -5.76 -49.07 0.29
C ARG A 347 -4.74 -49.65 -0.67
N TYR A 348 -3.87 -48.80 -1.22
CA TYR A 348 -3.04 -49.15 -2.38
C TYR A 348 -1.56 -49.40 -2.08
N LYS A 349 -1.02 -48.90 -0.96
CA LYS A 349 0.39 -49.14 -0.60
C LYS A 349 0.57 -50.16 0.49
N PHE A 350 -0.32 -50.16 1.48
CA PHE A 350 -0.23 -51.06 2.63
C PHE A 350 -1.13 -52.30 2.48
N ASN A 351 -1.85 -52.43 1.37
CA ASN A 351 -2.74 -53.55 1.04
C ASN A 351 -3.65 -53.96 2.21
N LEU A 352 -4.17 -52.99 2.98
CA LEU A 352 -4.99 -53.29 4.16
C LEU A 352 -6.14 -54.25 3.82
N ARG A 353 -6.70 -54.13 2.61
CA ARG A 353 -7.79 -54.98 2.09
C ARG A 353 -7.40 -56.44 1.84
N GLN A 354 -6.14 -56.74 1.53
CA GLN A 354 -5.68 -58.14 1.44
C GLN A 354 -5.61 -58.80 2.83
N VAL A 355 -5.39 -57.99 3.88
CA VAL A 355 -5.28 -58.47 5.27
C VAL A 355 -6.66 -58.57 5.94
N THR A 356 -7.60 -57.68 5.61
CA THR A 356 -8.92 -57.63 6.27
C THR A 356 -10.00 -58.50 5.61
N SER A 357 -9.71 -59.16 4.48
CA SER A 357 -10.70 -59.96 3.71
C SER A 357 -11.99 -59.20 3.40
N SER A 358 -11.92 -57.88 3.20
CA SER A 358 -13.11 -57.05 3.01
C SER A 358 -13.61 -57.11 1.57
N GLU A 359 -14.82 -57.64 1.34
CA GLU A 359 -15.47 -57.72 0.01
C GLU A 359 -16.03 -56.37 -0.48
N PHE A 360 -15.86 -55.28 0.28
CA PHE A 360 -16.47 -54.00 -0.03
C PHE A 360 -15.86 -53.32 -1.29
N PRO A 361 -16.68 -52.61 -2.09
CA PRO A 361 -16.20 -51.84 -3.24
C PRO A 361 -15.07 -50.85 -2.89
N LEU A 362 -14.29 -50.43 -3.90
CA LEU A 362 -13.29 -49.36 -3.72
C LEU A 362 -13.90 -48.02 -3.27
N ASP A 363 -15.21 -47.88 -3.45
CA ASP A 363 -15.99 -46.65 -3.26
C ASP A 363 -16.68 -46.57 -1.88
N TYR A 364 -16.20 -47.33 -0.90
CA TYR A 364 -16.76 -47.43 0.45
C TYR A 364 -15.72 -47.15 1.54
N ILE A 365 -16.03 -46.26 2.50
CA ILE A 365 -15.17 -46.00 3.68
C ILE A 365 -15.54 -46.94 4.83
N THR A 366 -14.57 -47.72 5.29
CA THR A 366 -14.73 -48.76 6.32
C THR A 366 -14.37 -48.27 7.73
N VAL A 367 -14.78 -49.05 8.74
CA VAL A 367 -14.43 -48.81 10.14
C VAL A 367 -12.94 -48.95 10.40
N GLU A 368 -12.29 -49.94 9.79
CA GLU A 368 -10.86 -50.25 9.96
C GLU A 368 -9.98 -49.10 9.44
N GLU A 369 -10.36 -48.53 8.29
CA GLU A 369 -9.71 -47.36 7.71
C GLU A 369 -9.80 -46.15 8.65
N ILE A 370 -10.98 -45.89 9.21
CA ILE A 370 -11.19 -44.77 10.14
C ILE A 370 -10.49 -45.00 11.47
N TYR A 371 -10.53 -46.21 12.02
CA TYR A 371 -9.79 -46.56 13.23
C TYR A 371 -8.29 -46.33 13.06
N SER A 372 -7.74 -46.74 11.92
CA SER A 372 -6.34 -46.52 11.56
C SER A 372 -6.01 -45.02 11.47
N TYR A 373 -6.89 -44.23 10.84
CA TYR A 373 -6.72 -42.78 10.75
C TYR A 373 -6.76 -42.09 12.12
N VAL A 374 -7.75 -42.43 12.96
CA VAL A 374 -7.88 -41.89 14.32
C VAL A 374 -6.62 -42.15 15.13
N SER A 375 -6.07 -43.36 15.02
CA SER A 375 -4.81 -43.75 15.66
C SER A 375 -3.63 -42.93 15.14
N PHE A 376 -3.53 -42.73 13.82
CA PHE A 376 -2.50 -41.92 13.19
C PHE A 376 -2.50 -40.44 13.62
N VAL A 377 -3.68 -39.86 13.90
CA VAL A 377 -3.78 -38.44 14.31
C VAL A 377 -3.78 -38.22 15.82
N LYS A 378 -3.84 -39.29 16.63
CA LYS A 378 -4.06 -39.25 18.09
C LYS A 378 -3.05 -38.36 18.84
N GLU A 379 -1.80 -38.35 18.42
CA GLU A 379 -0.71 -37.60 19.08
C GLU A 379 -0.60 -36.15 18.60
N ARG A 380 -1.40 -35.73 17.61
CA ARG A 380 -1.33 -34.37 17.07
C ARG A 380 -1.97 -33.37 18.03
N LYS A 381 -1.29 -32.24 18.25
CA LYS A 381 -1.82 -31.10 19.05
C LYS A 381 -3.21 -30.62 18.61
N LEU A 382 -3.55 -30.78 17.32
CA LEU A 382 -4.84 -30.39 16.73
C LEU A 382 -5.78 -31.58 16.50
N TYR A 383 -5.61 -32.71 17.21
CA TYR A 383 -6.41 -33.93 17.09
C TYR A 383 -7.91 -33.66 16.93
N ASN A 384 -8.50 -32.92 17.88
CA ASN A 384 -9.94 -32.60 17.88
C ASN A 384 -10.39 -31.86 16.61
N ALA A 385 -9.54 -30.98 16.06
CA ALA A 385 -9.84 -30.28 14.81
C ALA A 385 -9.82 -31.24 13.62
N TYR A 386 -8.82 -32.13 13.55
CA TYR A 386 -8.72 -33.14 12.49
C TYR A 386 -9.93 -34.09 12.50
N ILE A 387 -10.26 -34.66 13.66
CA ILE A 387 -11.42 -35.55 13.82
C ILE A 387 -12.72 -34.81 13.49
N GLY A 388 -12.92 -33.61 14.03
CA GLY A 388 -14.14 -32.84 13.80
C GLY A 388 -14.33 -32.44 12.34
N VAL A 389 -13.25 -32.12 11.61
CA VAL A 389 -13.31 -31.81 10.17
C VAL A 389 -13.65 -33.05 9.36
N VAL A 390 -12.95 -34.17 9.58
CA VAL A 390 -13.20 -35.43 8.84
C VAL A 390 -14.62 -35.92 9.10
N ARG A 391 -15.09 -35.92 10.35
CA ARG A 391 -16.47 -36.30 10.68
C ARG A 391 -17.50 -35.53 9.86
N ARG A 392 -17.38 -34.20 9.80
CA ARG A 392 -18.32 -33.35 9.07
C ARG A 392 -18.22 -33.52 7.55
N TYR A 393 -17.03 -33.81 7.05
CA TYR A 393 -16.84 -34.12 5.64
C TYR A 393 -17.53 -35.43 5.26
N LEU A 394 -17.36 -36.50 6.04
CA LEU A 394 -18.02 -37.79 5.79
C LEU A 394 -19.55 -37.70 5.87
N ILE A 395 -20.08 -36.95 6.84
CA ILE A 395 -21.53 -36.67 6.93
C ILE A 395 -22.00 -36.00 5.64
N TYR A 396 -21.27 -34.98 5.18
CA TYR A 396 -21.61 -34.29 3.93
C TYR A 396 -21.59 -35.21 2.71
N LEU A 397 -20.62 -36.13 2.62
CA LEU A 397 -20.56 -37.11 1.52
C LEU A 397 -21.81 -37.99 1.48
N GLN A 398 -22.26 -38.48 2.64
CA GLN A 398 -23.48 -39.28 2.74
C GLN A 398 -24.74 -38.47 2.44
N GLU A 399 -24.88 -37.28 3.02
CA GLU A 399 -26.06 -36.41 2.83
C GLU A 399 -26.26 -35.98 1.36
N ASN A 400 -25.18 -35.92 0.58
CA ASN A 400 -25.20 -35.52 -0.83
C ASN A 400 -25.02 -36.71 -1.80
N ASN A 401 -25.03 -37.95 -1.29
CA ASN A 401 -24.83 -39.17 -2.08
C ASN A 401 -23.56 -39.15 -2.97
N LEU A 402 -22.48 -38.57 -2.46
CA LEU A 402 -21.21 -38.41 -3.20
C LEU A 402 -20.26 -39.60 -3.00
N TYR A 403 -20.40 -40.31 -1.89
CA TYR A 403 -19.55 -41.44 -1.52
C TYR A 403 -20.20 -42.29 -0.42
N GLU A 404 -19.99 -43.60 -0.43
CA GLU A 404 -20.54 -44.49 0.58
C GLU A 404 -19.64 -44.57 1.81
N VAL A 405 -20.25 -44.51 3.00
CA VAL A 405 -19.53 -44.52 4.28
C VAL A 405 -20.26 -45.44 5.24
N ASP A 406 -19.52 -46.30 5.94
CA ASP A 406 -20.08 -47.15 6.98
C ASP A 406 -20.67 -46.33 8.13
N PRO A 407 -21.96 -46.48 8.50
CA PRO A 407 -22.54 -45.74 9.61
C PRO A 407 -21.80 -45.92 10.95
N ALA A 408 -21.11 -47.04 11.16
CA ALA A 408 -20.36 -47.30 12.38
C ALA A 408 -19.09 -46.46 12.51
N VAL A 409 -18.56 -45.86 11.43
CA VAL A 409 -17.34 -45.00 11.52
C VAL A 409 -17.52 -43.85 12.51
N TYR A 410 -18.74 -43.34 12.65
CA TYR A 410 -19.04 -42.19 13.50
C TYR A 410 -18.90 -42.48 14.99
N LYS A 411 -18.85 -43.76 15.39
CA LYS A 411 -18.55 -44.15 16.78
C LYS A 411 -17.08 -43.89 17.14
N TYR A 412 -16.19 -43.85 16.15
CA TYR A 412 -14.75 -43.65 16.34
C TYR A 412 -14.31 -42.19 16.17
N LEU A 413 -15.10 -41.38 15.47
CA LEU A 413 -14.84 -39.95 15.25
C LEU A 413 -15.42 -39.08 16.38
N VAL A 414 -14.88 -39.25 17.59
CA VAL A 414 -15.31 -38.55 18.81
C VAL A 414 -14.37 -37.39 19.15
N ILE A 415 -14.93 -36.21 19.38
CA ILE A 415 -14.19 -35.02 19.84
C ILE A 415 -14.07 -35.08 21.36
N ARG A 416 -12.86 -35.03 21.91
CA ARG A 416 -12.68 -34.96 23.37
C ARG A 416 -13.10 -33.59 23.89
N GLY A 417 -13.88 -33.55 24.96
CA GLY A 417 -14.20 -32.29 25.65
C GLY A 417 -12.94 -31.58 26.10
N TYR A 418 -12.79 -30.31 25.72
CA TYR A 418 -11.75 -29.44 26.27
C TYR A 418 -12.25 -28.89 27.60
N THR A 419 -11.47 -29.06 28.67
CA THR A 419 -11.56 -28.16 29.81
C THR A 419 -11.07 -26.79 29.33
N HIS A 420 -11.95 -25.79 29.30
CA HIS A 420 -11.58 -24.41 29.02
C HIS A 420 -10.75 -23.89 30.19
N ILE A 421 -9.43 -24.07 30.13
CA ILE A 421 -8.51 -23.32 31.00
C ILE A 421 -8.48 -21.89 30.44
N ASN A 422 -8.97 -20.93 31.22
CA ASN A 422 -8.90 -19.52 30.86
C ASN A 422 -7.43 -19.08 30.90
N THR A 423 -6.79 -18.95 29.74
CA THR A 423 -5.40 -18.51 29.59
C THR A 423 -5.32 -17.05 29.15
N ALA A 424 -6.29 -16.21 29.51
CA ALA A 424 -6.23 -14.78 29.24
C ALA A 424 -4.91 -14.23 29.81
N LYS A 425 -4.17 -13.48 28.98
CA LYS A 425 -2.92 -12.81 29.35
C LYS A 425 -3.10 -11.33 29.10
N ASP A 426 -3.81 -10.68 30.00
CA ASP A 426 -3.87 -9.23 30.05
C ASP A 426 -2.47 -8.64 30.26
N ILE A 427 -2.32 -7.39 29.84
CA ILE A 427 -1.09 -6.62 29.99
C ILE A 427 -1.15 -5.87 31.32
N PRO A 428 -0.16 -6.04 32.22
CA PRO A 428 -0.06 -5.26 33.44
C PRO A 428 0.04 -3.75 33.16
N ASP A 429 -0.44 -2.95 34.11
CA ASP A 429 -0.48 -1.49 33.96
C ASP A 429 0.90 -0.85 33.77
N GLU A 430 1.90 -1.33 34.51
CA GLU A 430 3.28 -0.85 34.39
C GLU A 430 3.83 -1.03 32.98
N ASP A 431 3.48 -2.14 32.33
CA ASP A 431 3.89 -2.45 30.97
C ASP A 431 3.07 -1.63 29.96
N LEU A 432 1.77 -1.43 30.18
CA LEU A 432 0.94 -0.57 29.33
C LEU A 432 1.45 0.87 29.28
N ILE A 433 1.85 1.43 30.44
CA ILE A 433 2.37 2.80 30.53
C ILE A 433 3.66 2.94 29.73
N LYS A 434 4.58 1.97 29.82
CA LYS A 434 5.83 1.96 29.03
C LYS A 434 5.56 1.88 27.53
N ILE A 435 4.63 1.01 27.13
CA ILE A 435 4.23 0.86 25.72
C ILE A 435 3.64 2.16 25.19
N GLU A 436 2.72 2.77 25.94
CA GLU A 436 2.05 4.02 25.56
C GLU A 436 3.07 5.14 25.37
N ALA A 437 3.97 5.34 26.34
CA ALA A 437 4.96 6.41 26.30
C ALA A 437 5.88 6.30 25.08
N ASN A 438 6.38 5.09 24.78
CA ASN A 438 7.24 4.86 23.62
C ASN A 438 6.47 5.03 22.30
N MET A 439 5.24 4.47 22.19
CA MET A 439 4.41 4.66 21.00
C MET A 439 4.06 6.14 20.77
N LYS A 440 3.84 6.93 21.83
CA LYS A 440 3.60 8.38 21.74
C LYS A 440 4.80 9.11 21.14
N VAL A 441 6.02 8.83 21.60
CA VAL A 441 7.24 9.43 21.03
C VAL A 441 7.36 9.10 19.54
N LYS A 442 7.23 7.82 19.20
CA LYS A 442 7.37 7.33 17.82
C LYS A 442 6.27 7.78 16.87
N SER A 443 5.09 8.12 17.39
CA SER A 443 3.99 8.64 16.58
C SER A 443 4.37 9.91 15.82
N THR A 444 5.36 10.67 16.32
CA THR A 444 5.84 11.91 15.70
C THR A 444 6.84 11.70 14.56
N GLU A 445 7.36 10.48 14.40
CA GLU A 445 8.41 10.18 13.41
C GLU A 445 7.85 9.85 12.02
N ASN A 446 6.68 9.22 11.94
CA ASN A 446 6.11 8.69 10.69
C ASN A 446 4.60 8.49 10.81
N ASP A 447 3.88 8.81 9.73
CA ASP A 447 2.42 8.68 9.64
C ASP A 447 1.87 7.29 9.98
N LEU A 448 2.57 6.22 9.57
CA LEU A 448 2.16 4.86 9.89
C LEU A 448 2.26 4.57 11.41
N GLN A 449 3.25 5.17 12.08
CA GLN A 449 3.43 5.01 13.52
C GLN A 449 2.35 5.79 14.28
N ALA A 450 1.95 6.97 13.78
CA ALA A 450 0.79 7.71 14.28
C ALA A 450 -0.50 6.88 14.19
N LEU A 451 -0.72 6.21 13.05
CA LEU A 451 -1.86 5.30 12.88
C LEU A 451 -1.83 4.13 13.88
N TYR A 452 -0.66 3.55 14.14
CA TYR A 452 -0.53 2.49 15.15
C TYR A 452 -0.83 2.97 16.56
N TYR A 453 -0.42 4.19 16.91
CA TYR A 453 -0.74 4.80 18.21
C TYR A 453 -2.25 4.98 18.40
N ILE A 454 -2.95 5.51 17.38
CA ILE A 454 -4.42 5.64 17.43
C ILE A 454 -5.10 4.26 17.53
N LEU A 455 -4.62 3.28 16.75
CA LEU A 455 -5.14 1.91 16.75
C LEU A 455 -4.98 1.22 18.11
N PHE A 456 -3.85 1.45 18.79
CA PHE A 456 -3.60 0.95 20.15
C PHE A 456 -4.64 1.47 21.14
N HIS A 457 -4.92 2.79 21.11
CA HIS A 457 -5.91 3.41 22.00
C HIS A 457 -7.33 2.89 21.77
N ILE A 458 -7.74 2.70 20.51
CA ILE A 458 -9.06 2.11 20.21
C ILE A 458 -9.13 0.65 20.69
N ALA A 459 -8.02 -0.11 20.59
CA ALA A 459 -7.97 -1.52 20.98
C ALA A 459 -8.07 -1.75 22.49
N ILE A 460 -7.55 -0.83 23.32
CA ILE A 460 -7.67 -0.91 24.79
C ILE A 460 -8.96 -0.28 25.32
N ALA A 461 -9.67 0.51 24.49
CA ALA A 461 -10.91 1.19 24.84
C ALA A 461 -12.19 0.46 24.36
N THR A 462 -12.08 -0.60 23.57
CA THR A 462 -13.22 -1.29 22.97
C THR A 462 -13.11 -2.82 23.05
N GLU A 463 -14.24 -3.52 23.01
CA GLU A 463 -14.27 -5.00 22.94
C GLU A 463 -13.89 -5.58 21.57
N PHE A 464 -13.64 -4.70 20.58
CA PHE A 464 -13.37 -5.11 19.21
C PHE A 464 -12.06 -5.89 19.09
N ARG A 465 -12.08 -6.94 18.27
CA ARG A 465 -10.85 -7.57 17.82
C ARG A 465 -10.10 -6.59 16.95
N ILE A 466 -8.77 -6.62 17.00
CA ILE A 466 -7.93 -5.73 16.18
C ILE A 466 -8.26 -5.78 14.67
N ALA A 467 -8.65 -6.95 14.16
CA ALA A 467 -9.07 -7.10 12.76
C ALA A 467 -10.38 -6.36 12.44
N GLN A 468 -11.26 -6.17 13.43
CA GLN A 468 -12.47 -5.36 13.28
C GLN A 468 -12.14 -3.87 13.26
N ILE A 469 -11.24 -3.43 14.14
CA ILE A 469 -10.77 -2.03 14.22
C ILE A 469 -10.09 -1.62 12.92
N ILE A 470 -9.14 -2.43 12.43
CA ILE A 470 -8.39 -2.18 11.20
C ILE A 470 -9.32 -2.04 9.98
N ASN A 471 -10.40 -2.83 9.94
CA ASN A 471 -11.36 -2.83 8.82
C ASN A 471 -12.53 -1.85 9.02
N LEU A 472 -12.43 -0.89 9.95
CA LEU A 472 -13.44 0.15 10.10
C LEU A 472 -13.46 1.06 8.87
N LYS A 473 -14.67 1.37 8.41
CA LYS A 473 -14.94 2.29 7.31
C LYS A 473 -15.18 3.71 7.82
N ILE A 474 -15.05 4.70 6.94
CA ILE A 474 -15.22 6.12 7.28
C ILE A 474 -16.62 6.45 7.86
N ASP A 475 -17.64 5.66 7.52
CA ASP A 475 -19.03 5.80 7.96
C ASP A 475 -19.35 5.01 9.24
N CYS A 476 -18.33 4.48 9.94
CA CYS A 476 -18.53 3.61 11.10
C CYS A 476 -19.13 4.29 12.34
N LEU A 477 -19.09 5.62 12.43
CA LEU A 477 -19.63 6.39 13.55
C LEU A 477 -21.12 6.70 13.34
N VAL A 478 -21.97 6.21 14.25
CA VAL A 478 -23.43 6.40 14.20
C VAL A 478 -23.90 7.17 15.43
N LYS A 479 -24.73 8.21 15.22
CA LYS A 479 -25.29 9.04 16.29
C LYS A 479 -26.53 8.37 16.91
N GLY A 480 -26.57 8.32 18.24
CA GLY A 480 -27.69 7.84 19.04
C GLY A 480 -28.76 8.88 19.36
N ALA A 481 -29.86 8.43 19.97
CA ALA A 481 -30.98 9.28 20.37
C ALA A 481 -30.68 10.21 21.57
N LYS A 482 -29.69 9.87 22.43
CA LYS A 482 -29.35 10.61 23.66
C LYS A 482 -27.92 11.17 23.67
N LYS A 483 -27.44 11.76 22.57
CA LYS A 483 -26.03 12.21 22.39
C LYS A 483 -24.96 11.12 22.51
N ASP A 484 -25.34 9.86 22.71
CA ASP A 484 -24.46 8.69 22.65
C ASP A 484 -23.93 8.45 21.23
N TYR A 485 -22.69 7.98 21.13
CA TYR A 485 -22.07 7.57 19.86
C TYR A 485 -21.93 6.05 19.83
N TYR A 486 -22.15 5.48 18.65
CA TYR A 486 -21.99 4.06 18.40
C TYR A 486 -20.97 3.81 17.30
N LEU A 487 -20.22 2.73 17.46
CA LEU A 487 -19.34 2.21 16.45
C LEU A 487 -19.98 0.99 15.78
N GLU A 488 -20.10 1.05 14.46
CA GLU A 488 -20.69 -0.01 13.65
C GLU A 488 -19.59 -0.81 12.92
N SER A 489 -19.58 -2.13 13.11
CA SER A 489 -18.61 -3.01 12.43
C SER A 489 -19.23 -4.37 12.07
N HIS A 490 -18.73 -5.00 11.01
CA HIS A 490 -19.11 -6.38 10.69
C HIS A 490 -18.56 -7.36 11.75
N SER A 491 -19.36 -8.33 12.16
CA SER A 491 -18.94 -9.36 13.11
C SER A 491 -18.87 -10.76 12.47
N LYS A 492 -17.93 -11.59 12.95
CA LYS A 492 -17.77 -12.99 12.50
C LYS A 492 -18.94 -13.90 12.91
N VAL A 493 -19.70 -13.51 13.93
CA VAL A 493 -20.74 -14.36 14.56
C VAL A 493 -22.16 -14.01 14.13
N SER A 494 -22.35 -12.88 13.45
CA SER A 494 -23.67 -12.35 13.08
C SER A 494 -24.07 -12.61 11.62
N ASN A 495 -23.39 -13.56 10.94
CA ASN A 495 -23.68 -13.95 9.55
C ASN A 495 -23.77 -12.76 8.56
N GLY A 496 -23.04 -11.67 8.82
CA GLY A 496 -23.01 -10.47 7.98
C GLY A 496 -23.76 -9.26 8.56
N GLU A 497 -24.55 -9.41 9.64
CA GLU A 497 -25.20 -8.25 10.29
C GLU A 497 -24.16 -7.37 11.00
N LYS A 498 -24.38 -6.05 10.91
CA LYS A 498 -23.51 -5.07 11.52
C LYS A 498 -23.77 -4.99 13.03
N LEU A 499 -22.70 -5.08 13.81
CA LEU A 499 -22.74 -4.98 15.27
C LEU A 499 -22.52 -3.51 15.65
N LYS A 500 -23.43 -2.97 16.47
CA LYS A 500 -23.38 -1.60 17.01
C LYS A 500 -22.95 -1.65 18.47
N ILE A 501 -21.85 -0.97 18.81
CA ILE A 501 -21.35 -0.86 20.18
C ILE A 501 -21.35 0.60 20.61
N PRO A 502 -21.86 0.93 21.82
CA PRO A 502 -21.68 2.27 22.37
C PRO A 502 -20.20 2.55 22.58
N ILE A 503 -19.76 3.76 22.25
CA ILE A 503 -18.38 4.21 22.44
C ILE A 503 -18.33 5.49 23.26
N THR A 504 -17.25 5.65 24.01
CA THR A 504 -17.01 6.86 24.78
C THR A 504 -16.66 8.03 23.86
N PRO A 505 -16.86 9.28 24.30
CA PRO A 505 -16.41 10.46 23.57
C PRO A 505 -14.92 10.43 23.19
N TYR A 506 -14.06 9.84 24.04
CA TYR A 506 -12.63 9.66 23.75
C TYR A 506 -12.38 8.71 22.58
N THR A 507 -13.04 7.56 22.57
CA THR A 507 -12.95 6.59 21.47
C THR A 507 -13.42 7.22 20.16
N LYS A 508 -14.51 8.00 20.22
CA LYS A 508 -15.00 8.77 19.08
C LYS A 508 -13.95 9.75 18.55
N ARG A 509 -13.30 10.52 19.44
CA ARG A 509 -12.23 11.46 19.07
C ARG A 509 -11.07 10.74 18.38
N TYR A 510 -10.60 9.59 18.89
CA TYR A 510 -9.55 8.81 18.21
C TYR A 510 -9.94 8.37 16.80
N ILE A 511 -11.20 7.98 16.58
CA ILE A 511 -11.70 7.58 15.27
C ILE A 511 -11.79 8.79 14.33
N GLU A 512 -12.34 9.92 14.80
CA GLU A 512 -12.39 11.17 14.03
C GLU A 512 -10.99 11.65 13.65
N THR A 513 -10.02 11.56 14.56
CA THR A 513 -8.60 11.85 14.29
C THR A 513 -8.04 10.91 13.23
N ALA A 514 -8.28 9.60 13.32
CA ALA A 514 -7.82 8.66 12.32
C ALA A 514 -8.41 8.96 10.93
N ILE A 515 -9.71 9.30 10.87
CA ILE A 515 -10.37 9.72 9.63
C ILE A 515 -9.68 10.97 9.07
N LYS A 516 -9.55 12.04 9.86
CA LYS A 516 -8.91 13.29 9.40
C LYS A 516 -7.47 13.06 8.93
N PHE A 517 -6.70 12.31 9.71
CA PHE A 517 -5.29 12.03 9.45
C PHE A 517 -5.05 11.32 8.11
N THR A 518 -5.97 10.45 7.70
CA THR A 518 -5.84 9.64 6.47
C THR A 518 -6.58 10.23 5.27
N GLN A 519 -7.12 11.44 5.39
CA GLN A 519 -7.89 12.09 4.32
C GLN A 519 -7.08 12.27 3.04
N GLU A 520 -5.90 12.86 3.13
CA GLU A 520 -5.05 13.11 1.94
C GLU A 520 -4.64 11.80 1.25
N VAL A 521 -4.34 10.76 2.03
CA VAL A 521 -4.00 9.42 1.51
C VAL A 521 -5.19 8.80 0.78
N ARG A 522 -6.41 8.94 1.32
CA ARG A 522 -7.64 8.48 0.68
C ARG A 522 -7.96 9.26 -0.59
N GLU A 523 -7.76 10.57 -0.60
CA GLU A 523 -8.04 11.41 -1.77
C GLU A 523 -7.14 11.04 -2.96
N LYS A 524 -5.87 10.68 -2.69
CA LYS A 524 -4.93 10.19 -3.72
C LYS A 524 -5.13 8.72 -4.10
N CYS A 525 -5.97 7.98 -3.39
CA CYS A 525 -6.23 6.57 -3.65
C CYS A 525 -7.31 6.43 -4.73
N ASN A 526 -6.96 5.78 -5.85
CA ASN A 526 -7.88 5.51 -6.96
C ASN A 526 -8.69 4.21 -6.79
N ASP A 527 -8.53 3.51 -5.66
CA ASP A 527 -9.16 2.22 -5.38
C ASP A 527 -10.27 2.43 -4.35
N ASP A 528 -11.53 2.54 -4.81
CA ASP A 528 -12.69 2.89 -3.97
C ASP A 528 -12.87 1.94 -2.76
N SER A 529 -12.54 0.68 -2.96
CA SER A 529 -12.65 -0.36 -1.95
C SER A 529 -11.55 -0.35 -0.89
N ILE A 530 -10.41 0.29 -1.18
CA ILE A 530 -9.39 0.58 -0.16
C ILE A 530 -9.70 1.93 0.48
N LYS A 531 -10.11 2.91 -0.34
CA LYS A 531 -10.40 4.29 0.06
C LYS A 531 -11.49 4.39 1.13
N GLU A 532 -12.44 3.47 1.19
CA GLU A 532 -13.47 3.47 2.24
C GLU A 532 -12.94 3.17 3.67
N HIS A 533 -11.71 2.64 3.81
CA HIS A 533 -11.14 2.25 5.09
C HIS A 533 -10.45 3.42 5.82
N ILE A 534 -10.54 3.44 7.15
CA ILE A 534 -9.90 4.47 7.98
C ILE A 534 -8.38 4.26 8.06
N PHE A 535 -7.93 3.04 8.30
CA PHE A 535 -6.50 2.74 8.55
C PHE A 535 -5.73 2.44 7.26
N ILE A 536 -5.70 3.42 6.35
CA ILE A 536 -5.00 3.37 5.06
C ILE A 536 -3.65 4.11 5.13
N HIS A 537 -2.64 3.60 4.44
CA HIS A 537 -1.34 4.26 4.30
C HIS A 537 -0.74 4.06 2.89
N ASN A 538 0.18 4.95 2.50
CA ASN A 538 0.97 4.78 1.29
C ASN A 538 2.14 3.81 1.57
N TYR A 539 2.22 2.70 0.85
CA TYR A 539 3.27 1.69 1.03
C TYR A 539 4.51 2.01 0.18
N PHE A 540 4.31 2.37 -1.08
CA PHE A 540 5.36 2.75 -2.03
C PHE A 540 4.74 3.45 -3.24
N SER A 541 5.30 4.57 -3.70
CA SER A 541 4.91 5.33 -4.92
C SER A 541 3.51 5.01 -5.50
N GLN A 542 2.45 5.59 -4.91
CA GLN A 542 1.04 5.42 -5.31
C GLN A 542 0.41 4.01 -5.09
N GLN A 543 1.05 3.13 -4.32
CA GLN A 543 0.47 1.89 -3.84
C GLN A 543 -0.09 2.06 -2.43
N PHE A 544 -1.42 2.15 -2.33
CA PHE A 544 -2.15 2.30 -1.08
C PHE A 544 -2.49 0.94 -0.48
N LYS A 545 -2.38 0.82 0.85
CA LYS A 545 -2.74 -0.41 1.58
C LYS A 545 -3.43 -0.09 2.90
N VAL A 546 -4.36 -0.97 3.29
CA VAL A 546 -4.89 -1.00 4.64
C VAL A 546 -3.85 -1.63 5.57
N VAL A 547 -3.71 -1.08 6.78
CA VAL A 547 -2.89 -1.66 7.86
C VAL A 547 -3.27 -3.13 8.06
N THR A 548 -2.30 -3.99 8.42
CA THR A 548 -2.59 -5.40 8.69
C THR A 548 -2.41 -5.74 10.16
N VAL A 549 -3.15 -6.75 10.64
CA VAL A 549 -3.00 -7.28 12.01
C VAL A 549 -1.56 -7.68 12.31
N ARG A 550 -0.88 -8.27 11.31
CA ARG A 550 0.50 -8.72 11.43
C ARG A 550 1.45 -7.55 11.63
N THR A 551 1.38 -6.53 10.76
CA THR A 551 2.28 -5.38 10.83
C THR A 551 2.11 -4.62 12.14
N PHE A 552 0.88 -4.43 12.62
CA PHE A 552 0.63 -3.84 13.93
C PHE A 552 1.14 -4.73 15.09
N SER A 553 0.90 -6.04 15.05
CA SER A 553 1.36 -6.95 16.11
C SER A 553 2.88 -7.04 16.18
N ASP A 554 3.56 -7.02 15.03
CA ASP A 554 5.02 -7.03 14.97
C ASP A 554 5.61 -5.70 15.44
N TYR A 555 4.93 -4.58 15.15
CA TYR A 555 5.27 -3.26 15.72
C TYR A 555 5.12 -3.24 17.25
N LEU A 556 4.00 -3.71 17.79
CA LEU A 556 3.79 -3.78 19.25
C LEU A 556 4.87 -4.62 19.95
N LYS A 557 5.21 -5.79 19.39
CA LYS A 557 6.31 -6.62 19.92
C LYS A 557 7.66 -5.92 19.86
N LYS A 558 7.90 -5.10 18.84
CA LYS A 558 9.12 -4.30 18.72
C LYS A 558 9.19 -3.28 19.85
N ILE A 559 8.11 -2.54 20.11
CA ILE A 559 8.02 -1.61 21.25
C ILE A 559 8.30 -2.32 22.58
N CYS A 560 7.65 -3.46 22.82
CA CYS A 560 7.90 -4.24 24.04
C CYS A 560 9.39 -4.62 24.21
N ARG A 561 10.08 -4.99 23.12
CA ARG A 561 11.51 -5.33 23.17
C ARG A 561 12.39 -4.12 23.45
N GLU A 562 12.04 -2.96 22.90
CA GLU A 562 12.77 -1.71 23.14
C GLU A 562 12.65 -1.27 24.61
N GLU A 563 11.48 -1.48 25.22
CA GLU A 563 11.23 -1.22 26.65
C GLU A 563 11.72 -2.32 27.60
N GLY A 564 12.31 -3.41 27.07
CA GLY A 564 12.80 -4.52 27.88
C GLY A 564 11.70 -5.33 28.60
N ILE A 565 10.45 -5.28 28.12
CA ILE A 565 9.29 -5.97 28.70
C ILE A 565 8.86 -7.19 27.87
N THR A 566 7.92 -7.97 28.40
CA THR A 566 7.42 -9.17 27.73
C THR A 566 6.77 -8.81 26.38
N PRO A 567 7.06 -9.55 25.28
CA PRO A 567 6.44 -9.26 23.99
C PRO A 567 4.93 -9.54 23.97
N TYR A 568 4.11 -8.49 23.89
CA TYR A 568 2.66 -8.58 23.75
C TYR A 568 2.20 -8.55 22.30
N SER A 569 0.99 -9.04 22.05
CA SER A 569 0.32 -9.03 20.75
C SER A 569 -1.00 -8.26 20.83
N ALA A 570 -1.59 -7.95 19.67
CA ALA A 570 -2.88 -7.27 19.63
C ALA A 570 -4.03 -8.04 20.32
N GLN A 571 -3.89 -9.37 20.50
CA GLN A 571 -4.87 -10.14 21.28
C GLN A 571 -4.80 -9.78 22.77
N ASN A 572 -3.59 -9.51 23.29
CA ASN A 572 -3.40 -9.13 24.69
C ASN A 572 -4.10 -7.81 25.03
N LEU A 573 -4.13 -6.84 24.10
CA LEU A 573 -4.86 -5.58 24.28
C LEU A 573 -6.35 -5.79 24.51
N ARG A 574 -6.96 -6.72 23.75
CA ARG A 574 -8.36 -7.09 23.93
C ARG A 574 -8.58 -7.83 25.24
N ASP A 575 -7.69 -8.73 25.59
CA ASP A 575 -7.76 -9.45 26.87
C ASP A 575 -7.67 -8.43 28.04
N THR A 576 -6.79 -7.42 27.95
CA THR A 576 -6.72 -6.30 28.90
C THR A 576 -8.04 -5.55 29.04
N TYR A 577 -8.69 -5.16 27.93
CA TYR A 577 -10.00 -4.50 27.99
C TYR A 577 -11.04 -5.37 28.73
N MET A 578 -11.07 -6.67 28.42
CA MET A 578 -12.03 -7.60 29.01
C MET A 578 -11.79 -7.77 30.51
N THR A 579 -10.54 -7.94 30.93
CA THR A 579 -10.16 -8.03 32.34
C THR A 579 -10.54 -6.76 33.10
N LYS A 580 -10.18 -5.58 32.58
CA LYS A 580 -10.50 -4.30 33.24
C LYS A 580 -12.00 -4.02 33.32
N SER A 581 -12.76 -4.40 32.30
CA SER A 581 -14.22 -4.34 32.32
C SER A 581 -14.82 -5.20 33.45
N ILE A 582 -14.25 -6.40 33.68
CA ILE A 582 -14.67 -7.29 34.77
C ILE A 582 -14.28 -6.70 36.14
N GLU A 583 -13.06 -6.19 36.28
CA GLU A 583 -12.59 -5.54 37.52
C GLU A 583 -13.47 -4.36 37.90
N TYR A 584 -13.83 -3.52 36.93
CA TYR A 584 -14.75 -2.41 37.15
C TYR A 584 -16.14 -2.89 37.59
N ALA A 585 -16.67 -3.93 36.94
CA ALA A 585 -17.97 -4.52 37.29
C ALA A 585 -17.98 -5.01 38.75
N ILE A 586 -16.90 -5.67 39.17
CA ILE A 586 -16.71 -6.15 40.54
C ILE A 586 -16.61 -4.97 41.51
N LYS A 587 -15.80 -3.94 41.19
CA LYS A 587 -15.62 -2.75 42.04
C LYS A 587 -16.91 -1.97 42.27
N ASN A 588 -17.83 -1.99 41.32
CA ASN A 588 -19.11 -1.27 41.38
C ASN A 588 -20.30 -2.18 41.75
N ASN A 589 -20.05 -3.39 42.24
CA ASN A 589 -21.09 -4.35 42.65
C ASN A 589 -22.14 -4.65 41.56
N MET A 590 -21.72 -4.68 40.30
CA MET A 590 -22.62 -4.98 39.18
C MET A 590 -23.00 -6.47 39.19
N SER A 591 -24.23 -6.78 38.82
CA SER A 591 -24.76 -8.16 38.77
C SER A 591 -24.06 -9.00 37.70
N LEU A 592 -24.18 -10.33 37.78
CA LEU A 592 -23.64 -11.26 36.79
C LEU A 592 -24.20 -11.01 35.38
N ILE A 593 -25.46 -10.55 35.29
CA ILE A 593 -26.12 -10.22 34.02
C ILE A 593 -25.52 -8.94 33.45
N GLU A 594 -25.34 -7.90 34.28
CA GLU A 594 -24.68 -6.65 33.89
C GLU A 594 -23.22 -6.90 33.50
N THR A 595 -22.50 -7.77 34.21
CA THR A 595 -21.12 -8.18 33.91
C THR A 595 -21.02 -8.98 32.60
N LYS A 596 -22.03 -9.80 32.30
CA LYS A 596 -22.14 -10.54 31.03
C LYS A 596 -22.53 -9.62 29.87
N ILE A 597 -23.30 -8.58 30.13
CA ILE A 597 -23.61 -7.50 29.19
C ILE A 597 -22.34 -6.67 28.88
N LEU A 598 -21.58 -6.30 29.91
CA LEU A 598 -20.27 -5.65 29.86
C LEU A 598 -19.25 -6.39 28.98
N THR A 599 -19.23 -7.73 29.06
CA THR A 599 -18.24 -8.59 28.40
C THR A 599 -18.77 -9.28 27.14
N SER A 600 -20.08 -9.24 26.89
CA SER A 600 -20.73 -10.02 25.81
C SER A 600 -22.03 -9.37 25.31
N HIS A 601 -22.06 -8.04 25.13
CA HIS A 601 -23.07 -7.21 24.43
C HIS A 601 -23.94 -6.26 25.30
N LYS A 602 -23.90 -4.98 24.89
CA LYS A 602 -24.84 -3.85 25.12
C LYS A 602 -24.89 -3.17 26.50
N GLN A 603 -24.14 -2.08 26.59
CA GLN A 603 -24.09 -1.03 27.62
C GLN A 603 -22.97 -1.19 28.64
N VAL A 604 -22.09 -0.19 28.61
CA VAL A 604 -21.46 0.34 29.81
C VAL A 604 -21.26 1.83 29.59
N ASP A 605 -21.56 2.59 30.63
CA ASP A 605 -20.91 3.86 30.90
C ASP A 605 -19.45 3.55 31.33
N THR A 606 -18.58 3.25 30.36
CA THR A 606 -17.16 2.92 30.61
C THR A 606 -16.37 4.21 30.85
N THR A 607 -16.64 4.88 31.97
CA THR A 607 -15.81 6.02 32.43
C THR A 607 -14.49 5.56 33.06
N SER A 608 -14.28 4.24 33.22
CA SER A 608 -13.27 3.67 34.12
C SER A 608 -12.20 2.76 33.48
N ASN A 609 -12.36 2.37 32.22
CA ASN A 609 -11.33 1.61 31.49
C ASN A 609 -10.31 2.50 30.77
N HIS A 610 -10.39 3.81 30.97
CA HIS A 610 -9.48 4.74 30.34
C HIS A 610 -8.18 4.84 31.15
N TYR A 611 -7.12 4.17 30.66
CA TYR A 611 -5.72 4.55 30.93
C TYR A 611 -5.34 5.89 30.24
N VAL A 612 -6.35 6.72 30.00
CA VAL A 612 -6.34 8.06 29.40
C VAL A 612 -7.43 8.91 30.08
N ALA A 613 -7.76 8.64 31.35
CA ALA A 613 -8.64 9.51 32.13
C ALA A 613 -7.90 10.76 32.63
N ASP A 614 -6.57 10.77 32.59
CA ASP A 614 -5.75 11.94 32.88
C ASP A 614 -4.90 12.31 31.67
N LYS A 615 -5.50 13.10 30.75
CA LYS A 615 -4.91 14.25 30.04
C LYS A 615 -5.57 14.43 28.67
N ILE A 616 -6.64 15.23 28.61
CA ILE A 616 -7.09 15.90 27.38
C ILE A 616 -5.91 16.56 26.63
N LYS A 617 -4.92 17.01 27.41
CA LYS A 617 -3.63 17.49 26.93
C LYS A 617 -2.90 16.48 26.03
N ASP A 618 -2.82 15.20 26.38
CA ASP A 618 -2.10 14.18 25.58
C ASP A 618 -2.81 13.92 24.24
N TYR A 619 -4.15 13.96 24.24
CA TYR A 619 -4.96 13.93 23.02
C TYR A 619 -4.66 15.12 22.10
N LEU A 620 -4.64 16.34 22.66
CA LEU A 620 -4.36 17.56 21.92
C LEU A 620 -2.91 17.57 21.40
N GLU A 621 -1.95 17.09 22.20
CA GLU A 621 -0.54 17.01 21.81
C GLU A 621 -0.33 16.08 20.61
N ALA A 622 -0.96 14.89 20.62
CA ALA A 622 -0.87 13.93 19.52
C ALA A 622 -1.60 14.42 18.26
N THR A 623 -2.80 15.00 18.43
CA THR A 623 -3.63 15.49 17.30
C THR A 623 -2.97 16.66 16.58
N HIS A 624 -2.24 17.49 17.31
CA HIS A 624 -1.64 18.71 16.78
C HIS A 624 -0.12 18.62 16.58
N MET A 625 0.49 17.47 16.89
CA MET A 625 1.95 17.23 16.80
C MET A 625 2.78 18.29 17.54
N VAL A 626 2.31 18.74 18.70
CA VAL A 626 2.93 19.81 19.49
C VAL A 626 2.86 19.46 20.97
N ILE A 627 3.97 19.61 21.70
CA ILE A 627 3.99 19.41 23.16
C ILE A 627 3.46 20.67 23.86
N ILE A 628 2.37 20.56 24.63
CA ILE A 628 1.75 21.69 25.33
C ILE A 628 2.63 22.07 26.54
N GLY A 629 3.09 21.10 27.33
CA GLY A 629 3.91 21.34 28.55
C GLY A 629 3.13 22.00 29.70
N ASN A 630 3.78 22.37 30.80
CA ASN A 630 3.11 22.98 31.98
C ASN A 630 2.99 24.50 31.83
N LEU A 631 2.09 24.94 30.95
CA LEU A 631 1.81 26.36 30.72
C LEU A 631 0.87 26.91 31.80
N ASN A 632 1.24 28.03 32.41
CA ASN A 632 0.40 28.74 33.37
C ASN A 632 -0.57 29.68 32.63
N ILE A 633 -1.84 29.32 32.61
CA ILE A 633 -2.91 30.13 32.01
C ILE A 633 -3.28 31.25 32.99
N LYS A 634 -3.18 32.51 32.54
CA LYS A 634 -3.51 33.69 33.37
C LYS A 634 -4.99 34.07 33.35
N GLY A 635 -5.70 33.71 32.29
CA GLY A 635 -7.14 33.96 32.15
C GLY A 635 -7.98 33.01 33.01
N THR A 636 -9.25 33.33 33.15
CA THR A 636 -10.23 32.54 33.91
C THR A 636 -11.00 31.60 32.98
N ILE A 637 -11.18 30.35 33.39
CA ILE A 637 -12.00 29.37 32.68
C ILE A 637 -13.31 29.20 33.46
N ALA A 638 -14.45 29.38 32.80
CA ALA A 638 -15.77 29.29 33.42
C ALA A 638 -16.72 28.44 32.57
N ALA A 639 -17.80 27.92 33.18
CA ALA A 639 -18.78 27.11 32.45
C ALA A 639 -19.68 28.01 31.59
N GLU A 640 -20.15 29.10 32.19
CA GLU A 640 -21.02 30.13 31.60
C GLU A 640 -20.49 31.52 32.00
N SER A 641 -20.99 32.56 31.33
CA SER A 641 -20.64 33.95 31.63
C SER A 641 -21.86 34.87 31.57
N ASP A 642 -21.88 35.86 32.46
CA ASP A 642 -22.86 36.97 32.45
C ASP A 642 -22.47 38.12 31.49
N PHE A 643 -21.36 37.97 30.76
CA PHE A 643 -20.85 38.96 29.80
C PHE A 643 -21.63 38.93 28.48
N THR A 644 -21.69 40.07 27.81
CA THR A 644 -22.46 40.26 26.57
C THR A 644 -21.57 40.22 25.33
N ASP A 645 -22.18 40.22 24.14
CA ASP A 645 -21.43 40.23 22.86
C ASP A 645 -20.50 41.44 22.71
N GLY A 646 -20.79 42.55 23.40
CA GLY A 646 -19.93 43.74 23.43
C GLY A 646 -18.60 43.55 24.17
N ASP A 647 -18.48 42.48 24.97
CA ASP A 647 -17.32 42.16 25.79
C ASP A 647 -16.38 41.14 25.11
N LEU A 648 -16.73 40.67 23.90
CA LEU A 648 -15.98 39.67 23.14
C LEU A 648 -14.62 40.20 22.70
N VAL A 649 -13.58 39.40 22.92
CA VAL A 649 -12.18 39.71 22.57
C VAL A 649 -11.51 38.51 21.94
N ASN A 650 -10.35 38.76 21.30
CA ASN A 650 -9.53 37.73 20.66
C ASN A 650 -10.30 36.88 19.64
N GLU A 651 -11.00 37.54 18.72
CA GLU A 651 -11.87 36.91 17.71
C GLU A 651 -12.84 35.89 18.32
N GLU A 652 -13.64 36.35 19.29
CA GLU A 652 -14.71 35.59 19.94
C GLU A 652 -14.25 34.38 20.77
N CYS A 653 -12.94 34.23 21.01
CA CYS A 653 -12.41 33.15 21.87
C CYS A 653 -12.69 33.38 23.36
N GLY A 654 -13.14 34.56 23.77
CA GLY A 654 -13.52 34.83 25.15
C GLY A 654 -13.95 36.26 25.38
N TYR A 655 -14.14 36.61 26.65
CA TYR A 655 -14.63 37.90 27.11
C TYR A 655 -13.56 38.67 27.89
N CYS A 656 -13.67 39.99 27.94
CA CYS A 656 -12.87 40.85 28.81
C CYS A 656 -13.66 41.28 30.04
N LYS A 657 -13.12 41.02 31.23
CA LYS A 657 -13.76 41.41 32.51
C LYS A 657 -13.53 42.88 32.92
N HIS A 658 -12.71 43.62 32.18
CA HIS A 658 -12.38 45.02 32.50
C HIS A 658 -13.15 45.96 31.58
N GLU A 659 -13.73 47.02 32.16
CA GLU A 659 -14.45 48.09 31.43
C GLU A 659 -13.55 48.86 30.46
N SER A 660 -12.23 48.84 30.66
CA SER A 660 -11.24 49.41 29.75
C SER A 660 -9.97 48.56 29.74
N CYS A 661 -9.25 48.57 28.61
CA CYS A 661 -8.04 47.76 28.46
C CYS A 661 -6.96 48.20 29.46
N ILE A 662 -6.59 47.29 30.36
CA ILE A 662 -5.60 47.53 31.42
C ILE A 662 -4.14 47.39 30.95
N LYS A 663 -3.89 47.15 29.66
CA LYS A 663 -2.54 47.00 29.10
C LYS A 663 -2.30 48.04 27.99
N ASN A 664 -1.21 48.79 28.15
CA ASN A 664 -0.75 49.80 27.19
C ASN A 664 0.26 49.27 26.14
N ASP A 665 0.47 47.94 26.06
CA ASP A 665 1.44 47.36 25.12
C ASP A 665 1.05 45.94 24.63
N ILE A 666 1.70 45.49 23.54
CA ILE A 666 1.43 44.37 22.61
C ILE A 666 1.41 42.97 23.27
N LEU A 667 0.57 42.74 24.27
CA LEU A 667 0.40 41.43 24.92
C LEU A 667 -0.96 40.83 24.54
N ASP A 668 -0.92 39.67 23.88
CA ASP A 668 -2.09 38.90 23.43
C ASP A 668 -3.10 38.69 24.59
N CYS A 669 -4.40 38.83 24.31
CA CYS A 669 -5.49 38.76 25.28
C CYS A 669 -5.44 37.47 26.13
N LEU A 670 -5.01 36.36 25.53
CA LEU A 670 -4.84 35.06 26.19
C LEU A 670 -3.83 35.07 27.35
N MET A 671 -2.97 36.09 27.42
CA MET A 671 -1.99 36.30 28.49
C MET A 671 -2.43 37.39 29.49
N CYS A 672 -3.68 37.84 29.40
CA CYS A 672 -4.28 38.83 30.29
C CYS A 672 -5.05 38.13 31.42
N SER A 673 -4.94 38.65 32.65
CA SER A 673 -5.76 38.23 33.79
C SER A 673 -7.23 38.60 33.62
N GLY A 674 -7.53 39.51 32.68
CA GLY A 674 -8.88 39.94 32.35
C GLY A 674 -9.64 39.03 31.40
N PHE A 675 -8.96 38.07 30.77
CA PHE A 675 -9.55 37.19 29.77
C PHE A 675 -10.34 36.06 30.43
N ILE A 676 -11.57 35.86 29.96
CA ILE A 676 -12.46 34.79 30.42
C ILE A 676 -12.84 33.93 29.23
N ALA A 677 -12.62 32.62 29.32
CA ALA A 677 -13.05 31.67 28.30
C ALA A 677 -14.12 30.73 28.87
N THR A 678 -15.18 30.50 28.09
CA THR A 678 -16.33 29.67 28.46
C THR A 678 -16.52 28.47 27.54
N ILE A 679 -17.26 27.46 28.00
CA ILE A 679 -17.43 26.18 27.28
C ILE A 679 -18.04 26.36 25.89
N ASP A 680 -18.98 27.30 25.73
CA ASP A 680 -19.64 27.62 24.47
C ASP A 680 -18.68 28.23 23.43
N ARG A 681 -17.52 28.73 23.85
CA ARG A 681 -16.49 29.30 22.97
C ARG A 681 -15.49 28.27 22.42
N ILE A 682 -15.60 26.98 22.77
CA ILE A 682 -14.74 25.91 22.25
C ILE A 682 -14.58 25.91 20.71
N PRO A 683 -15.65 26.08 19.89
CA PRO A 683 -15.52 26.08 18.43
C PRO A 683 -14.58 27.16 17.89
N TYR A 684 -14.49 28.30 18.58
CA TYR A 684 -13.63 29.42 18.19
C TYR A 684 -12.15 29.13 18.46
N PHE A 685 -11.84 28.41 19.54
CA PHE A 685 -10.49 27.89 19.78
C PHE A 685 -10.09 26.88 18.69
N GLU A 686 -10.99 25.97 18.29
CA GLU A 686 -10.72 25.00 17.23
C GLU A 686 -10.45 25.67 15.86
N ASP A 687 -11.26 26.67 15.50
CA ASP A 687 -11.05 27.48 14.28
C ASP A 687 -9.71 28.22 14.32
N LYS A 688 -9.38 28.84 15.46
CA LYS A 688 -8.12 29.54 15.63
C LYS A 688 -6.90 28.64 15.51
N ILE A 689 -6.95 27.46 16.12
CA ILE A 689 -5.88 26.46 15.99
C ILE A 689 -5.73 26.02 14.54
N SER A 690 -6.84 25.88 13.80
CA SER A 690 -6.82 25.57 12.36
C SER A 690 -6.13 26.66 11.54
N LYS A 691 -6.47 27.94 11.77
CA LYS A 691 -5.82 29.09 11.13
C LYS A 691 -4.31 29.14 11.44
N ILE A 692 -3.92 28.88 12.68
CA ILE A 692 -2.50 28.84 13.08
C ILE A 692 -1.75 27.69 12.39
N ASN A 693 -2.37 26.53 12.19
CA ASN A 693 -1.73 25.43 11.44
C ASN A 693 -1.41 25.85 10.00
N ASN A 694 -2.35 26.53 9.33
CA ASN A 694 -2.11 27.05 7.98
C ASN A 694 -0.95 28.05 7.95
N HIS A 695 -0.83 28.90 8.98
CA HIS A 695 0.29 29.86 9.08
C HIS A 695 1.64 29.15 9.30
N ILE A 696 1.67 28.05 10.07
CA ILE A 696 2.89 27.24 10.28
C ILE A 696 3.36 26.60 8.96
N GLU A 697 2.42 26.12 8.14
CA GLU A 697 2.73 25.51 6.84
C GLU A 697 3.28 26.52 5.83
N LEU A 698 2.74 27.75 5.84
CA LEU A 698 3.13 28.82 4.92
C LEU A 698 4.41 29.57 5.34
N ALA A 699 4.76 29.53 6.63
CA ALA A 699 5.95 30.21 7.15
C ALA A 699 7.25 29.65 6.53
N LYS A 700 8.11 30.54 6.05
CA LYS A 700 9.37 30.17 5.38
C LYS A 700 10.58 30.23 6.32
N LEU A 701 10.51 31.07 7.35
CA LEU A 701 11.61 31.29 8.28
C LEU A 701 11.43 30.44 9.56
N PRO A 702 12.49 29.80 10.08
CA PRO A 702 12.39 28.97 11.28
C PRO A 702 11.85 29.70 12.52
N HIS A 703 12.23 30.96 12.73
CA HIS A 703 11.78 31.74 13.89
C HIS A 703 10.27 32.06 13.85
N GLU A 704 9.70 32.25 12.65
CA GLU A 704 8.25 32.47 12.48
C GLU A 704 7.48 31.20 12.85
N LYS A 705 7.98 30.02 12.45
CA LYS A 705 7.40 28.73 12.82
C LYS A 705 7.43 28.52 14.34
N GLU A 706 8.55 28.82 14.99
CA GLU A 706 8.68 28.73 16.45
C GLU A 706 7.67 29.64 17.16
N GLN A 707 7.48 30.87 16.67
CA GLN A 707 6.49 31.80 17.20
C GLN A 707 5.06 31.27 17.05
N PHE A 708 4.68 30.77 15.87
CA PHE A 708 3.35 30.20 15.66
C PHE A 708 3.12 28.92 16.48
N ILE A 709 4.14 28.08 16.67
CA ILE A 709 4.08 26.91 17.55
C ILE A 709 3.85 27.35 19.00
N ALA A 710 4.53 28.39 19.47
CA ALA A 710 4.34 28.92 20.82
C ALA A 710 2.91 29.45 21.03
N ILE A 711 2.36 30.18 20.05
CA ILE A 711 0.97 30.65 20.07
C ILE A 711 0.01 29.46 20.09
N LYS A 712 0.20 28.48 19.19
CA LYS A 712 -0.60 27.25 19.11
C LYS A 712 -0.63 26.49 20.44
N ARG A 713 0.49 26.40 21.15
CA ARG A 713 0.56 25.78 22.48
C ARG A 713 -0.34 26.46 23.51
N LEU A 714 -0.40 27.79 23.48
CA LEU A 714 -1.25 28.56 24.40
C LEU A 714 -2.74 28.31 24.13
N TYR A 715 -3.15 28.35 22.85
CA TYR A 715 -4.54 28.03 22.46
C TYR A 715 -4.91 26.59 22.84
N LEU A 716 -4.01 25.62 22.63
CA LEU A 716 -4.23 24.23 23.02
C LEU A 716 -4.32 24.05 24.53
N ALA A 717 -3.59 24.84 25.32
CA ALA A 717 -3.69 24.81 26.79
C ALA A 717 -5.06 25.31 27.27
N TYR A 718 -5.59 26.39 26.70
CA TYR A 718 -6.94 26.89 26.99
C TYR A 718 -8.01 25.88 26.56
N LEU A 719 -7.89 25.33 25.36
CA LEU A 719 -8.80 24.30 24.85
C LEU A 719 -8.81 23.06 25.76
N ALA A 720 -7.64 22.65 26.26
CA ALA A 720 -7.53 21.53 27.20
C ALA A 720 -8.37 21.80 28.45
N LYS A 721 -8.23 22.97 29.07
CA LYS A 721 -8.96 23.35 30.29
C LYS A 721 -10.47 23.50 30.06
N LEU A 722 -10.88 24.02 28.91
CA LEU A 722 -12.30 24.14 28.55
C LEU A 722 -12.96 22.79 28.34
N LEU A 723 -12.26 21.85 27.69
CA LEU A 723 -12.72 20.48 27.53
C LEU A 723 -12.75 19.74 28.87
N GLU A 724 -11.77 19.96 29.75
CA GLU A 724 -11.73 19.40 31.11
C GLU A 724 -12.96 19.88 31.90
N LEU A 725 -13.26 21.18 31.86
CA LEU A 725 -14.42 21.75 32.56
C LEU A 725 -15.75 21.28 31.96
N LYS A 726 -15.85 21.18 30.63
CA LYS A 726 -17.04 20.64 29.94
C LYS A 726 -17.34 19.20 30.35
N GLU A 727 -16.31 18.42 30.63
CA GLU A 727 -16.46 17.02 31.08
C GLU A 727 -16.84 16.92 32.57
N GLN A 728 -16.59 17.94 33.39
CA GLN A 728 -17.00 17.99 34.80
C GLN A 728 -18.45 18.48 35.01
N VAL A 729 -18.99 19.24 34.05
CA VAL A 729 -20.33 19.86 34.12
C VAL A 729 -21.41 18.98 33.45
N VAL A 730 -20.98 17.98 32.68
CA VAL A 730 -21.84 16.93 32.06
C VAL A 730 -21.91 15.74 32.98
#